data_AF-A0A7C0X433-F1
#
_entry.id   AF-A0A7C0X433-F1
#
_cell.length_a   1.000
_cell.length_b   1.000
_cell.length_c   1.000
_cell.angle_alpha   90.00
_cell.angle_beta   90.00
_cell.angle_gamma   90.00
#
_symmetry.space_group_name_H-M   'P 1'
#
loop_
_entity.id
_entity.type
_entity.pdbx_description
1 polymer ?
#
loop_
_entity_poly.entity_id
_entity_poly.type
_entity_poly.pdbx_seq_one_letter_code
_entity_poly.pdbx_strand_id
1 'polypeptide(L)'
;MVKGESGLDEGLVPNFELPAESEIKISGRKLVSIGYSRQKYPESYSYGEDDTSGNVEMEQELQVQVEGVVSRKTHINIDYDDTRENESRNKISVVYQGDEDEFVQEAAFGDIVLSVPSTEFLSYSSSRSVFGGKLDVKKGPFKFLTIASREKGKTQKDVFTGGKEFTVNRINDTNYAGRKYFTVNADGLYIGEGIDVEEHDKENNFNNYFFNNDRSIMINDSVDPPQPYLEVFTYTAGYDHGEGNFYSITAYRYDDSKSLQGGSEPEKKIESDFISSEYFKKLQPGVDYTLDVNSGIITFTSSRGQYEYLAVAYKIADDNGNYLYSIGYNGDDVDYGSLKLIKDDKAGGNLQYYEFHNRYFLGATDIDRRNFVLKLFDTNNSETNNEGERYMVLYGLDANNDLRLDEGVIDYDSGILIFPMIVPFDYDGNNKVEGPDAYEPDQEHEMYIYVEYEAIRNVYILRPNIIPGSEEVRVNGILLVRDQDYIIEYDSGYLEFLTDLIYEPDARIDITYEYSPFFAESSKVLAGVRGEIGLGEDSNVGVTYLGEWASKPRHGEIPSIDNAPTTQNILDTNLRLYYHPEFMTNMIDGLPLIETEYPSTLSIEAEVARSFLNPNVVGTANVDDMEGTKIAPGFPMRYEAWQPSSPPGNQLVYNEKNRVLLSQSEFNIEQSEINSDFTDDFTYVLVLGNLPKNPFEGEFPERWGGICRNISVHGMDYIEKEYKYLEMMVWFPNNMDGLFHVDLGEISEDADSDSILDTEDTGPGEKGDGRLQQSEDVGWEFDNSKAVPPFEPGNDYALIGAKNGFLDTEDFDFDGNLDTIQNYFEYTVDIGEVTAGYGNEKGPEYVTDYMNWYENGRWVSIRIPLELENESREENYGNPDPTAIKHIRIWVEAEDEGDFSTSDQIWLASLAVVGNRWEEAVVDPATGLNDALIEVISNKTDSEYIPLREEYDERGYLKQESSLALKYVVSEWNDVGYFGEDSYEDEIRDEDILMGVVNDSDGVADAERRRFPWGAGDGILNTEDRNHNGVLDEGEDVGWVHDGYPGNETGAGNGRLDSEDEIYAYTRYESSYLPYDFTGYRNMIVNFYPNKTQFRGDDEGELFFIRFGSDDNNFYEYFVNATDDSIRNPDASGEWRLIK
;
A
#
# COMPACT_ATOMS: atom_id res chain seq x y z
N MET A 1 -16.31 -29.06 31.33
CA MET A 1 -17.74 -28.95 30.95
C MET A 1 -18.61 -29.80 31.85
N VAL A 2 -19.36 -29.19 32.77
CA VAL A 2 -20.53 -29.85 33.37
C VAL A 2 -21.72 -29.31 32.59
N LYS A 3 -22.16 -30.04 31.55
CA LYS A 3 -23.43 -29.74 30.86
C LYS A 3 -24.57 -30.08 31.81
N GLY A 4 -25.04 -29.07 32.54
CA GLY A 4 -26.28 -29.14 33.29
C GLY A 4 -27.44 -28.82 32.36
N GLU A 5 -28.04 -29.82 31.72
CA GLU A 5 -29.36 -29.66 31.11
C GLU A 5 -30.40 -29.55 32.23
N SER A 6 -30.73 -28.32 32.63
CA SER A 6 -31.98 -28.08 33.35
C SER A 6 -33.09 -27.84 32.34
N GLY A 7 -33.80 -28.91 31.98
CA GLY A 7 -35.08 -28.82 31.29
C GLY A 7 -36.10 -28.08 32.17
N LEU A 8 -36.24 -26.78 31.96
CA LEU A 8 -37.43 -26.03 32.35
C LEU A 8 -38.41 -26.15 31.18
N ASP A 9 -39.29 -27.13 31.29
CA ASP A 9 -40.39 -27.45 30.36
C ASP A 9 -41.57 -26.46 30.56
N GLU A 10 -41.28 -25.15 30.59
CA GLU A 10 -42.27 -24.09 30.39
C GLU A 10 -41.91 -23.41 29.07
N GLY A 11 -42.71 -23.67 28.04
CA GLY A 11 -42.43 -23.25 26.67
C GLY A 11 -42.09 -21.76 26.54
N LEU A 12 -41.35 -21.43 25.48
CA LEU A 12 -40.91 -20.08 25.04
C LEU A 12 -42.01 -19.00 25.00
N VAL A 13 -43.26 -19.35 25.27
CA VAL A 13 -44.45 -18.53 25.07
C VAL A 13 -45.31 -18.56 26.34
N PRO A 14 -45.46 -17.41 27.05
CA PRO A 14 -46.49 -17.24 28.08
C PRO A 14 -47.88 -17.64 27.56
N ASN A 15 -48.79 -18.11 28.41
CA ASN A 15 -50.17 -18.36 28.01
C ASN A 15 -50.82 -17.05 27.50
N PHE A 16 -50.94 -16.91 26.17
CA PHE A 16 -51.68 -15.83 25.53
C PHE A 16 -53.08 -16.33 25.14
N GLU A 17 -54.12 -15.64 25.59
CA GLU A 17 -55.47 -15.84 25.04
C GLU A 17 -55.54 -15.19 23.66
N LEU A 18 -55.44 -16.01 22.61
CA LEU A 18 -55.62 -15.54 21.23
C LEU A 18 -57.12 -15.38 20.92
N PRO A 19 -57.50 -14.37 20.10
CA PRO A 19 -58.85 -14.25 19.57
C PRO A 19 -59.28 -15.51 18.81
N ALA A 20 -60.59 -15.79 18.77
CA ALA A 20 -61.15 -16.86 17.95
C ALA A 20 -60.67 -16.72 16.48
N GLU A 21 -60.36 -17.85 15.82
CA GLU A 21 -59.86 -17.90 14.43
C GLU A 21 -58.42 -17.39 14.23
N SER A 22 -57.56 -17.50 15.25
CA SER A 22 -56.12 -17.24 15.15
C SER A 22 -55.33 -18.54 15.07
N GLU A 23 -54.36 -18.63 14.16
CA GLU A 23 -53.38 -19.71 14.07
C GLU A 23 -51.98 -19.09 14.06
N ILE A 24 -51.19 -19.32 15.11
CA ILE A 24 -49.78 -18.91 15.17
C ILE A 24 -48.94 -20.14 15.45
N LYS A 25 -47.93 -20.36 14.62
CA LYS A 25 -46.88 -21.35 14.79
C LYS A 25 -45.62 -20.63 15.22
N ILE A 26 -45.06 -21.07 16.34
CA ILE A 26 -43.80 -20.59 16.87
C ILE A 26 -42.88 -21.81 16.93
N SER A 27 -41.74 -21.73 16.27
CA SER A 27 -40.69 -22.75 16.29
C SER A 27 -39.34 -22.07 16.47
N GLY A 28 -38.43 -22.69 17.19
CA GLY A 28 -37.14 -22.08 17.45
C GLY A 28 -36.41 -22.70 18.63
N ARG A 29 -35.22 -22.19 18.90
CA ARG A 29 -34.43 -22.50 20.09
C ARG A 29 -33.94 -21.21 20.74
N LYS A 30 -33.87 -21.22 22.06
CA LYS A 30 -33.07 -20.27 22.82
C LYS A 30 -31.99 -21.07 23.54
N LEU A 31 -30.73 -20.83 23.21
CA LEU A 31 -29.59 -21.35 23.94
C LEU A 31 -29.08 -20.24 24.86
N VAL A 32 -28.84 -20.58 26.12
CA VAL A 32 -28.07 -19.74 27.02
C VAL A 32 -26.94 -20.63 27.52
N SER A 33 -25.74 -20.34 27.04
CA SER A 33 -24.53 -20.99 27.51
C SER A 33 -23.90 -20.10 28.57
N ILE A 34 -23.65 -20.66 29.75
CA ILE A 34 -22.82 -20.00 30.76
C ILE A 34 -21.60 -20.90 30.92
N GLY A 35 -20.53 -20.47 30.29
CA GLY A 35 -19.20 -21.04 30.40
C GLY A 35 -18.46 -20.38 31.56
N TYR A 36 -17.80 -21.18 32.37
CA TYR A 36 -16.66 -20.69 33.12
C TYR A 36 -15.45 -21.38 32.51
N SER A 37 -14.67 -20.62 31.75
CA SER A 37 -13.39 -21.07 31.25
C SER A 37 -12.34 -20.70 32.28
N ARG A 38 -11.61 -21.71 32.72
CA ARG A 38 -10.40 -21.54 33.51
C ARG A 38 -9.28 -22.07 32.65
N GLN A 39 -8.56 -21.16 32.02
CA GLN A 39 -7.33 -21.52 31.34
C GLN A 39 -6.23 -21.52 32.40
N LYS A 40 -5.62 -22.69 32.55
CA LYS A 40 -4.39 -22.84 33.31
C LYS A 40 -3.39 -23.36 32.30
N TYR A 41 -2.46 -22.50 31.91
CA TYR A 41 -1.35 -22.90 31.07
C TYR A 41 -0.52 -23.90 31.89
N PRO A 42 -0.35 -25.16 31.43
CA PRO A 42 0.36 -26.18 32.20
C PRO A 42 1.79 -25.76 32.51
N GLU A 43 2.37 -24.94 31.63
CA GLU A 43 3.66 -24.27 31.73
C GLU A 43 3.53 -22.95 30.94
N SER A 44 3.26 -21.83 31.62
CA SER A 44 3.60 -20.48 31.16
C SER A 44 4.94 -20.15 31.81
N TYR A 45 5.99 -19.94 31.02
CA TYR A 45 7.32 -19.57 31.52
C TYR A 45 7.49 -18.05 31.73
N SER A 46 6.39 -17.28 31.67
CA SER A 46 6.36 -15.86 32.02
C SER A 46 6.39 -15.67 33.54
N TYR A 47 7.48 -15.08 34.03
CA TYR A 47 7.70 -14.83 35.45
C TYR A 47 6.85 -13.63 35.92
N GLY A 48 5.62 -13.86 36.40
CA GLY A 48 4.95 -12.89 37.29
C GLY A 48 3.47 -12.58 37.09
N GLU A 49 2.80 -13.08 36.05
CA GLU A 49 1.33 -12.94 35.93
C GLU A 49 0.61 -14.09 36.64
N ASP A 50 -0.59 -13.83 37.18
CA ASP A 50 -1.45 -14.88 37.75
C ASP A 50 -1.73 -15.92 36.64
N ASP A 51 -1.09 -17.10 36.71
CA ASP A 51 -1.16 -18.28 35.81
C ASP A 51 -2.57 -18.88 35.59
N THR A 52 -3.59 -18.15 36.02
CA THR A 52 -4.99 -18.56 35.99
C THR A 52 -5.84 -17.38 35.53
N SER A 53 -6.07 -17.28 34.21
CA SER A 53 -7.16 -16.47 33.70
C SER A 53 -8.48 -17.24 33.84
N GLY A 54 -9.47 -16.58 34.45
CA GLY A 54 -10.81 -17.12 34.61
C GLY A 54 -11.78 -16.19 33.91
N ASN A 55 -12.39 -16.64 32.81
CA ASN A 55 -13.43 -15.88 32.15
C ASN A 55 -14.80 -16.52 32.41
N VAL A 56 -15.79 -15.68 32.70
CA VAL A 56 -17.19 -16.08 32.71
C VAL A 56 -17.75 -15.66 31.37
N GLU A 57 -17.92 -16.63 30.49
CA GLU A 57 -18.46 -16.44 29.17
C GLU A 57 -19.96 -16.72 29.21
N MET A 58 -20.76 -15.74 28.80
CA MET A 58 -22.21 -15.92 28.65
C MET A 58 -22.57 -15.73 27.19
N GLU A 59 -22.84 -16.83 26.50
CA GLU A 59 -23.34 -16.80 25.13
C GLU A 59 -24.87 -16.96 25.15
N GLN A 60 -25.55 -16.16 24.35
CA GLN A 60 -26.98 -16.31 24.11
C GLN A 60 -27.18 -16.49 22.61
N GLU A 61 -27.86 -17.56 22.23
CA GLU A 61 -28.35 -17.75 20.87
C GLU A 61 -29.88 -17.79 20.91
N LEU A 62 -30.53 -17.08 20.01
CA LEU A 62 -31.94 -17.01 19.79
C LEU A 62 -32.23 -17.22 18.31
N GLN A 63 -32.77 -18.40 17.99
CA GLN A 63 -33.32 -18.72 16.68
C GLN A 63 -34.82 -18.88 16.83
N VAL A 64 -35.62 -17.99 16.25
CA VAL A 64 -37.07 -17.98 16.37
C VAL A 64 -37.72 -17.71 15.03
N GLN A 65 -38.59 -18.63 14.64
CA GLN A 65 -39.50 -18.49 13.53
C GLN A 65 -40.94 -18.42 14.06
N VAL A 66 -41.65 -17.35 13.71
CA VAL A 66 -43.07 -17.14 14.02
C VAL A 66 -43.82 -16.95 12.71
N GLU A 67 -44.77 -17.83 12.42
CA GLU A 67 -45.65 -17.67 11.26
C GLU A 67 -47.10 -17.84 11.70
N GLY A 68 -47.98 -16.94 11.28
CA GLY A 68 -49.38 -17.09 11.63
C GLY A 68 -50.30 -15.99 11.15
N VAL A 69 -51.59 -16.22 11.36
CA VAL A 69 -52.65 -15.25 11.12
C VAL A 69 -53.46 -15.08 12.39
N VAL A 70 -53.57 -13.84 12.87
CA VAL A 70 -54.41 -13.46 14.02
C VAL A 70 -55.72 -12.90 13.51
N SER A 71 -56.84 -13.47 13.97
CA SER A 71 -58.20 -13.01 13.65
C SER A 71 -58.48 -12.85 12.14
N ARG A 72 -57.88 -13.69 11.29
CA ARG A 72 -57.94 -13.67 9.81
C ARG A 72 -57.41 -12.41 9.10
N LYS A 73 -56.88 -11.42 9.82
CA LYS A 73 -56.50 -10.12 9.24
C LYS A 73 -55.06 -9.72 9.48
N THR A 74 -54.44 -10.20 10.55
CA THR A 74 -53.06 -9.85 10.89
C THR A 74 -52.15 -11.02 10.60
N HIS A 75 -51.33 -10.89 9.57
CA HIS A 75 -50.32 -11.85 9.16
C HIS A 75 -49.00 -11.53 9.86
N ILE A 76 -48.42 -12.52 10.53
CA ILE A 76 -47.15 -12.42 11.24
C ILE A 76 -46.18 -13.38 10.56
N ASN A 77 -44.99 -12.88 10.21
CA ASN A 77 -43.88 -13.66 9.69
C ASN A 77 -42.58 -13.10 10.29
N ILE A 78 -42.04 -13.80 11.28
CA ILE A 78 -40.78 -13.47 11.96
C ILE A 78 -39.83 -14.65 11.71
N ASP A 79 -38.63 -14.36 11.27
CA ASP A 79 -37.52 -15.28 11.11
C ASP A 79 -36.26 -14.57 11.62
N TYR A 80 -35.97 -14.78 12.90
CA TYR A 80 -34.89 -14.13 13.64
C TYR A 80 -33.86 -15.18 14.07
N ASP A 81 -32.60 -14.95 13.77
CA ASP A 81 -31.49 -15.80 14.15
C ASP A 81 -30.26 -14.91 14.41
N ASP A 82 -29.82 -14.85 15.65
CA ASP A 82 -28.64 -14.09 16.09
C ASP A 82 -27.32 -14.84 15.88
N THR A 83 -27.37 -16.06 15.33
CA THR A 83 -26.18 -16.82 14.92
C THR A 83 -25.86 -16.69 13.43
N ARG A 84 -26.67 -15.92 12.68
CA ARG A 84 -26.41 -15.66 11.26
C ARG A 84 -25.26 -14.66 11.11
N GLU A 85 -24.27 -15.01 10.29
CA GLU A 85 -23.16 -14.13 9.92
C GLU A 85 -23.63 -12.76 9.39
N ASN A 86 -24.78 -12.73 8.71
CA ASN A 86 -25.39 -11.50 8.22
C ASN A 86 -26.77 -11.27 8.87
N GLU A 87 -26.80 -10.40 9.87
CA GLU A 87 -28.02 -10.03 10.60
C GLU A 87 -29.09 -9.35 9.72
N SER A 88 -28.74 -8.78 8.56
CA SER A 88 -29.71 -8.16 7.64
C SER A 88 -30.76 -9.15 7.11
N ARG A 89 -30.43 -10.46 7.14
CA ARG A 89 -31.32 -11.57 6.76
C ARG A 89 -32.42 -11.84 7.78
N ASN A 90 -32.34 -11.26 8.98
CA ASN A 90 -33.41 -11.36 9.96
C ASN A 90 -34.66 -10.64 9.44
N LYS A 91 -35.76 -11.39 9.36
CA LYS A 91 -37.02 -10.93 8.80
C LYS A 91 -38.05 -10.77 9.91
N ILE A 92 -38.65 -9.60 10.02
CA ILE A 92 -39.75 -9.34 10.95
C ILE A 92 -40.83 -8.64 10.15
N SER A 93 -41.95 -9.29 9.88
CA SER A 93 -43.04 -8.73 9.09
C SER A 93 -44.37 -8.95 9.79
N VAL A 94 -45.06 -7.85 10.09
CA VAL A 94 -46.42 -7.88 10.63
C VAL A 94 -47.32 -7.05 9.74
N VAL A 95 -48.32 -7.67 9.12
CA VAL A 95 -49.19 -7.03 8.13
C VAL A 95 -50.66 -7.22 8.51
N TYR A 96 -51.37 -6.13 8.78
CA TYR A 96 -52.82 -6.09 8.86
C TYR A 96 -53.41 -5.81 7.47
N GLN A 97 -54.35 -6.65 7.03
CA GLN A 97 -55.13 -6.47 5.81
C GLN A 97 -56.61 -6.30 6.15
N GLY A 98 -57.17 -5.14 5.80
CA GLY A 98 -58.59 -4.83 5.98
C GLY A 98 -59.43 -5.31 4.80
N ASP A 99 -60.74 -5.38 4.99
CA ASP A 99 -61.68 -5.68 3.89
C ASP A 99 -61.85 -4.45 2.97
N GLU A 100 -62.36 -4.63 1.75
CA GLU A 100 -62.48 -3.56 0.73
C GLU A 100 -63.24 -2.29 1.19
N ASP A 101 -64.16 -2.46 2.15
CA ASP A 101 -65.01 -1.39 2.71
C ASP A 101 -64.45 -0.81 4.02
N GLU A 102 -63.35 -1.34 4.55
CA GLU A 102 -62.75 -0.86 5.80
C GLU A 102 -61.94 0.43 5.61
N PHE A 103 -61.89 1.27 6.64
CA PHE A 103 -61.12 2.51 6.59
C PHE A 103 -59.62 2.27 6.41
N VAL A 104 -59.07 1.28 7.13
CA VAL A 104 -57.68 0.84 6.98
C VAL A 104 -57.68 -0.31 6.00
N GLN A 105 -57.04 -0.12 4.85
CA GLN A 105 -56.86 -1.17 3.85
C GLN A 105 -55.65 -2.03 4.20
N GLU A 106 -54.56 -1.40 4.63
CA GLU A 106 -53.33 -2.10 5.03
C GLU A 106 -52.61 -1.34 6.15
N ALA A 107 -52.07 -2.05 7.14
CA ALA A 107 -51.08 -1.51 8.07
C ALA A 107 -49.96 -2.53 8.27
N ALA A 108 -48.75 -2.19 7.87
CA ALA A 108 -47.59 -3.09 7.93
C ALA A 108 -46.48 -2.51 8.81
N PHE A 109 -45.72 -3.38 9.47
CA PHE A 109 -44.57 -3.04 10.29
C PHE A 109 -43.45 -4.08 10.16
N GLY A 110 -42.21 -3.60 10.15
CA GLY A 110 -40.98 -4.37 10.02
C GLY A 110 -40.48 -4.38 8.58
N ASP A 111 -40.04 -5.51 8.07
CA ASP A 111 -39.66 -5.74 6.67
C ASP A 111 -40.85 -5.57 5.75
N ILE A 112 -40.89 -4.45 5.04
CA ILE A 112 -41.92 -4.10 4.08
C ILE A 112 -41.29 -3.85 2.71
N VAL A 113 -42.03 -4.19 1.66
CA VAL A 113 -41.67 -3.83 0.30
C VAL A 113 -42.29 -2.47 0.00
N LEU A 114 -41.43 -1.47 -0.17
CA LEU A 114 -41.83 -0.13 -0.55
C LEU A 114 -42.19 -0.08 -2.03
N SER A 115 -43.42 0.31 -2.34
CA SER A 115 -43.82 0.69 -3.70
C SER A 115 -44.80 1.85 -3.64
N VAL A 116 -44.59 2.86 -4.49
CA VAL A 116 -45.52 3.99 -4.63
C VAL A 116 -46.29 3.81 -5.94
N PRO A 117 -47.63 3.66 -5.92
CA PRO A 117 -48.41 3.45 -7.13
C PRO A 117 -48.43 4.70 -8.06
N SER A 118 -48.34 4.47 -9.37
CA SER A 118 -48.67 5.43 -10.45
C SER A 118 -47.75 6.65 -10.65
N THR A 119 -46.43 6.49 -10.49
CA THR A 119 -45.43 7.54 -10.81
C THR A 119 -44.31 6.97 -11.67
N GLU A 120 -44.07 7.54 -12.85
CA GLU A 120 -42.98 7.14 -13.76
C GLU A 120 -41.65 7.85 -13.46
N PHE A 121 -41.68 9.04 -12.83
CA PHE A 121 -40.47 9.84 -12.57
C PHE A 121 -39.81 9.60 -11.21
N LEU A 122 -40.43 8.78 -10.36
CA LEU A 122 -39.81 8.35 -9.11
C LEU A 122 -39.01 7.06 -9.34
N SER A 123 -37.72 7.08 -9.03
CA SER A 123 -36.87 5.87 -8.90
C SER A 123 -37.38 4.88 -7.83
N TYR A 124 -38.41 5.28 -7.07
CA TYR A 124 -39.14 4.54 -6.06
C TYR A 124 -40.40 3.82 -6.59
N SER A 125 -40.56 3.76 -7.92
CA SER A 125 -41.61 2.97 -8.60
C SER A 125 -41.32 1.46 -8.59
N SER A 126 -40.06 1.07 -8.38
CA SER A 126 -39.63 -0.31 -8.12
C SER A 126 -39.71 -0.66 -6.64
N SER A 127 -40.05 -1.92 -6.34
CA SER A 127 -40.09 -2.49 -5.00
C SER A 127 -38.73 -2.43 -4.30
N ARG A 128 -38.60 -1.70 -3.18
CA ARG A 128 -37.41 -1.73 -2.29
C ARG A 128 -37.69 -2.45 -0.99
N SER A 129 -36.73 -3.20 -0.46
CA SER A 129 -36.83 -3.81 0.87
C SER A 129 -36.41 -2.81 1.95
N VAL A 130 -37.30 -2.49 2.88
CA VAL A 130 -37.01 -1.54 3.97
C VAL A 130 -37.56 -2.04 5.31
N PHE A 131 -36.96 -1.61 6.41
CA PHE A 131 -37.50 -1.87 7.74
C PHE A 131 -38.27 -0.65 8.25
N GLY A 132 -39.59 -0.74 8.37
CA GLY A 132 -40.41 0.39 8.79
C GLY A 132 -41.89 0.11 8.92
N GLY A 133 -42.68 1.18 8.94
CA GLY A 133 -44.13 1.15 8.98
C GLY A 133 -44.75 1.69 7.69
N LYS A 134 -45.84 1.05 7.26
CA LYS A 134 -46.71 1.51 6.17
C LYS A 134 -48.16 1.53 6.65
N LEU A 135 -48.90 2.56 6.28
CA LEU A 135 -50.33 2.67 6.54
C LEU A 135 -51.06 3.16 5.29
N ASP A 136 -52.00 2.36 4.80
CA ASP A 136 -52.88 2.66 3.67
C ASP A 136 -54.34 2.74 4.16
N VAL A 137 -54.97 3.89 3.92
CA VAL A 137 -56.35 4.15 4.31
C VAL A 137 -57.18 4.65 3.13
N LYS A 138 -58.44 4.20 3.09
CA LYS A 138 -59.40 4.55 2.04
C LYS A 138 -60.70 5.04 2.67
N LYS A 139 -61.22 6.16 2.17
CA LYS A 139 -62.52 6.70 2.58
C LYS A 139 -63.24 7.35 1.41
N GLY A 140 -64.17 6.62 0.80
CA GLY A 140 -64.88 7.09 -0.39
C GLY A 140 -63.91 7.28 -1.57
N PRO A 141 -63.88 8.44 -2.23
CA PRO A 141 -62.95 8.70 -3.33
C PRO A 141 -61.52 9.00 -2.86
N PHE A 142 -61.29 9.20 -1.56
CA PHE A 142 -59.98 9.56 -1.02
C PHE A 142 -59.19 8.31 -0.61
N LYS A 143 -57.95 8.20 -1.07
CA LYS A 143 -56.95 7.26 -0.57
C LYS A 143 -55.78 8.03 0.02
N PHE A 144 -55.19 7.50 1.08
CA PHE A 144 -54.01 8.06 1.71
C PHE A 144 -53.05 6.96 2.12
N LEU A 145 -51.81 7.09 1.69
CA LEU A 145 -50.71 6.20 2.02
C LEU A 145 -49.67 6.99 2.79
N THR A 146 -49.15 6.45 3.89
CA THR A 146 -47.98 6.98 4.58
C THR A 146 -46.99 5.87 4.89
N ILE A 147 -45.72 6.21 4.83
CA ILE A 147 -44.59 5.32 5.06
C ILE A 147 -43.56 6.02 5.95
N ALA A 148 -42.91 5.25 6.81
CA ALA A 148 -41.75 5.68 7.59
C ALA A 148 -40.86 4.47 7.84
N SER A 149 -39.64 4.46 7.31
CA SER A 149 -38.74 3.31 7.29
C SER A 149 -37.28 3.73 7.38
N ARG A 150 -36.42 2.76 7.67
CA ARG A 150 -34.97 2.83 7.55
C ARG A 150 -34.55 1.84 6.47
N GLU A 151 -33.66 2.27 5.57
CA GLU A 151 -33.11 1.37 4.55
C GLU A 151 -32.23 0.29 5.21
N LYS A 152 -32.31 -0.95 4.70
CA LYS A 152 -31.48 -2.08 5.13
C LYS A 152 -30.20 -2.25 4.30
N GLY A 153 -30.16 -1.66 3.11
CA GLY A 153 -29.03 -1.68 2.18
C GLY A 153 -29.23 -0.65 1.07
N LYS A 154 -28.20 -0.41 0.26
CA LYS A 154 -28.25 0.54 -0.86
C LYS A 154 -28.54 -0.20 -2.16
N THR A 155 -29.51 0.28 -2.94
CA THR A 155 -29.70 -0.19 -4.32
C THR A 155 -28.67 0.47 -5.23
N GLN A 156 -27.85 -0.35 -5.90
CA GLN A 156 -26.90 0.06 -6.93
C GLN A 156 -27.42 -0.41 -8.29
N LYS A 157 -27.24 0.43 -9.32
CA LYS A 157 -27.46 0.03 -10.71
C LYS A 157 -26.23 0.38 -11.54
N ASP A 158 -25.55 -0.64 -12.00
CA ASP A 158 -24.41 -0.52 -12.89
C ASP A 158 -24.88 -0.81 -14.32
N VAL A 159 -24.49 0.06 -15.25
CA VAL A 159 -24.79 -0.10 -16.68
C VAL A 159 -23.48 -0.18 -17.41
N PHE A 160 -23.25 -1.33 -18.02
CA PHE A 160 -22.09 -1.57 -18.87
C PHE A 160 -22.53 -1.71 -20.32
N THR A 161 -21.62 -1.40 -21.23
CA THR A 161 -21.78 -1.81 -22.61
C THR A 161 -20.96 -3.07 -22.77
N GLY A 162 -21.62 -4.21 -22.87
CA GLY A 162 -21.03 -5.45 -23.33
C GLY A 162 -20.55 -5.31 -24.78
N GLY A 163 -19.49 -6.05 -25.09
CA GLY A 163 -18.78 -5.96 -26.35
C GLY A 163 -17.30 -5.71 -26.09
N LYS A 164 -16.64 -5.13 -27.08
CA LYS A 164 -15.23 -4.77 -26.96
C LYS A 164 -15.14 -3.35 -26.40
N GLU A 165 -14.51 -3.20 -25.24
CA GLU A 165 -14.28 -1.91 -24.60
C GLU A 165 -13.06 -1.25 -25.22
N PHE A 166 -13.22 -0.03 -25.71
CA PHE A 166 -12.10 0.77 -26.22
C PHE A 166 -11.30 1.33 -25.04
N THR A 167 -10.04 0.95 -24.95
CA THR A 167 -9.11 1.34 -23.90
C THR A 167 -7.91 2.05 -24.52
N VAL A 168 -7.47 3.13 -23.88
CA VAL A 168 -6.20 3.80 -24.17
C VAL A 168 -5.32 3.62 -22.96
N ASN A 169 -4.11 3.12 -23.16
CA ASN A 169 -3.15 2.91 -22.09
C ASN A 169 -1.78 3.52 -22.43
N ARG A 170 -1.08 4.00 -21.40
CA ARG A 170 0.31 4.48 -21.45
C ARG A 170 1.11 3.67 -20.44
N ILE A 171 2.16 3.01 -20.91
CA ILE A 171 2.97 2.09 -20.11
C ILE A 171 4.41 2.57 -20.21
N ASN A 172 5.05 2.83 -19.08
CA ASN A 172 6.46 3.25 -19.05
C ASN A 172 7.36 2.10 -19.52
N ASP A 173 8.51 2.43 -20.11
CA ASP A 173 9.58 1.48 -20.43
C ASP A 173 10.09 0.68 -19.22
N THR A 174 10.04 1.27 -18.02
CA THR A 174 10.35 0.59 -16.76
C THR A 174 9.29 -0.42 -16.31
N ASN A 175 8.05 -0.34 -16.83
CA ASN A 175 6.92 -1.20 -16.42
C ASN A 175 6.82 -2.51 -17.22
N TYR A 176 7.93 -3.23 -17.36
CA TYR A 176 7.94 -4.56 -17.98
C TYR A 176 7.30 -5.62 -17.06
N ALA A 177 6.91 -6.75 -17.63
CA ALA A 177 6.30 -7.88 -16.92
C ALA A 177 7.36 -8.67 -16.15
N GLY A 178 7.87 -8.07 -15.08
CA GLY A 178 8.97 -8.58 -14.28
C GLY A 178 8.68 -9.89 -13.56
N ARG A 179 9.77 -10.64 -13.36
CA ARG A 179 9.93 -11.88 -12.61
C ARG A 179 9.03 -13.01 -13.11
N LYS A 180 8.61 -12.95 -14.38
CA LYS A 180 7.64 -13.90 -14.95
C LYS A 180 8.20 -14.72 -16.11
N TYR A 181 9.08 -14.16 -16.91
CA TYR A 181 9.59 -14.78 -18.13
C TYR A 181 11.10 -14.94 -18.01
N PHE A 182 11.58 -16.18 -18.10
CA PHE A 182 12.99 -16.50 -17.98
C PHE A 182 13.48 -17.37 -19.14
N THR A 183 14.77 -17.33 -19.41
CA THR A 183 15.49 -18.22 -20.33
C THR A 183 16.48 -19.08 -19.55
N VAL A 184 16.89 -20.21 -20.14
CA VAL A 184 17.99 -21.04 -19.61
C VAL A 184 19.35 -20.68 -20.20
N ASN A 185 19.38 -19.80 -21.21
CA ASN A 185 20.57 -19.32 -21.88
C ASN A 185 20.53 -17.79 -22.01
N ALA A 186 21.57 -17.11 -21.51
CA ALA A 186 21.72 -15.65 -21.56
C ALA A 186 22.17 -15.10 -22.95
N ASP A 187 22.50 -15.96 -23.92
CA ASP A 187 22.97 -15.58 -25.27
C ASP A 187 21.94 -14.83 -26.15
N GLY A 188 20.74 -14.56 -25.63
CA GLY A 188 19.54 -14.24 -26.41
C GLY A 188 19.27 -12.77 -26.71
N LEU A 189 20.25 -11.88 -26.88
CA LEU A 189 20.04 -10.43 -27.11
C LEU A 189 19.04 -10.05 -28.25
N TYR A 190 18.56 -11.02 -29.05
CA TYR A 190 17.51 -10.87 -30.05
C TYR A 190 16.60 -12.13 -30.10
N ILE A 191 15.30 -11.96 -30.30
CA ILE A 191 14.33 -13.01 -30.62
C ILE A 191 13.65 -12.62 -31.94
N GLY A 192 13.94 -13.32 -33.04
CA GLY A 192 13.26 -13.08 -34.31
C GLY A 192 13.24 -14.30 -35.21
N GLU A 193 12.06 -14.63 -35.77
CA GLU A 193 11.94 -15.54 -36.90
C GLU A 193 12.36 -14.84 -38.21
N GLY A 194 12.92 -15.62 -39.15
CA GLY A 194 13.70 -15.14 -40.29
C GLY A 194 13.11 -14.02 -41.15
N ILE A 195 13.90 -12.96 -41.34
CA ILE A 195 13.89 -12.15 -42.55
C ILE A 195 15.06 -12.64 -43.42
N ASP A 196 14.75 -13.26 -44.55
CA ASP A 196 15.72 -13.63 -45.59
C ASP A 196 16.21 -12.33 -46.27
N VAL A 197 17.24 -11.70 -45.71
CA VAL A 197 17.88 -10.52 -46.31
C VAL A 197 18.78 -11.01 -47.44
N GLU A 198 18.28 -10.94 -48.68
CA GLU A 198 19.12 -11.10 -49.87
C GLU A 198 20.33 -10.15 -49.80
N GLU A 199 21.53 -10.74 -49.82
CA GLU A 199 22.86 -10.15 -50.02
C GLU A 199 22.87 -8.70 -50.58
N HIS A 200 22.90 -7.70 -49.69
CA HIS A 200 23.54 -6.43 -50.00
C HIS A 200 24.23 -5.79 -48.79
N ASP A 201 25.47 -5.39 -49.03
CA ASP A 201 26.36 -4.58 -48.20
C ASP A 201 26.96 -5.23 -46.93
N LYS A 202 28.05 -5.98 -47.19
CA LYS A 202 29.10 -6.29 -46.23
C LYS A 202 30.03 -5.08 -46.09
N GLU A 203 29.75 -4.20 -45.14
CA GLU A 203 30.73 -3.37 -44.42
C GLU A 203 29.95 -2.55 -43.37
N ASN A 204 30.12 -2.90 -42.08
CA ASN A 204 29.55 -2.28 -40.85
C ASN A 204 28.28 -2.92 -40.25
N ASN A 205 28.29 -4.21 -39.89
CA ASN A 205 27.23 -4.76 -39.04
C ASN A 205 27.77 -5.74 -37.97
N PHE A 206 27.59 -5.35 -36.71
CA PHE A 206 27.65 -6.23 -35.53
C PHE A 206 26.44 -7.18 -35.44
N ASN A 207 25.53 -7.17 -36.44
CA ASN A 207 24.28 -7.94 -36.47
C ASN A 207 24.40 -9.33 -37.14
N ASN A 208 25.43 -10.12 -36.80
CA ASN A 208 25.63 -11.42 -37.48
C ASN A 208 26.07 -12.56 -36.55
N TYR A 209 25.54 -12.57 -35.33
CA TYR A 209 25.48 -13.76 -34.50
C TYR A 209 24.03 -13.95 -34.07
N PHE A 210 23.63 -15.20 -33.85
CA PHE A 210 22.36 -15.66 -33.29
C PHE A 210 21.30 -16.14 -34.32
N PHE A 211 20.95 -17.43 -34.15
CA PHE A 211 19.97 -18.28 -34.84
C PHE A 211 20.28 -18.78 -36.27
N ASN A 212 21.22 -19.75 -36.35
CA ASN A 212 21.01 -20.87 -37.28
C ASN A 212 20.07 -21.87 -36.58
N ASN A 213 18.92 -22.14 -37.19
CA ASN A 213 17.83 -23.03 -36.75
C ASN A 213 18.18 -24.53 -36.62
N ASP A 214 19.37 -24.91 -36.13
CA ASP A 214 19.81 -26.32 -36.06
C ASP A 214 19.88 -26.88 -34.62
N ARG A 215 19.30 -26.20 -33.62
CA ARG A 215 19.26 -26.68 -32.22
C ARG A 215 17.89 -26.44 -31.60
N SER A 216 17.24 -27.52 -31.21
CA SER A 216 15.85 -27.54 -30.75
C SER A 216 15.75 -28.52 -29.57
N ILE A 217 14.99 -28.24 -28.50
CA ILE A 217 14.70 -29.23 -27.44
C ILE A 217 13.59 -30.15 -27.98
N MET A 218 13.91 -30.98 -28.97
CA MET A 218 12.90 -31.78 -29.68
C MET A 218 12.61 -33.12 -29.04
N ILE A 219 11.30 -33.42 -29.02
CA ILE A 219 10.68 -34.69 -28.63
C ILE A 219 10.52 -35.53 -29.91
N ASN A 220 11.01 -36.78 -29.89
CA ASN A 220 10.85 -37.69 -31.02
C ASN A 220 9.39 -38.17 -31.12
N ASP A 221 8.73 -37.95 -32.26
CA ASP A 221 7.32 -38.32 -32.52
C ASP A 221 7.14 -39.83 -32.79
N SER A 222 7.93 -40.68 -32.12
CA SER A 222 7.77 -42.13 -32.21
C SER A 222 8.12 -42.86 -30.91
N VAL A 223 7.04 -43.25 -30.23
CA VAL A 223 6.94 -44.09 -29.01
C VAL A 223 7.07 -43.30 -27.70
N ASP A 224 5.92 -42.89 -27.16
CA ASP A 224 5.68 -42.16 -25.89
C ASP A 224 6.50 -40.86 -25.73
N PRO A 225 5.88 -39.67 -25.56
CA PRO A 225 6.65 -38.44 -25.42
C PRO A 225 7.54 -38.54 -24.16
N PRO A 226 8.88 -38.47 -24.27
CA PRO A 226 9.71 -38.20 -23.11
C PRO A 226 9.22 -36.91 -22.44
N GLN A 227 9.17 -36.92 -21.10
CA GLN A 227 8.89 -35.74 -20.29
C GLN A 227 9.78 -34.57 -20.74
N PRO A 228 9.32 -33.30 -20.68
CA PRO A 228 10.19 -32.15 -20.93
C PRO A 228 11.42 -32.27 -20.04
N TYR A 229 12.61 -32.22 -20.64
CA TYR A 229 13.87 -32.40 -19.91
C TYR A 229 14.30 -31.17 -19.11
N LEU A 230 13.47 -30.13 -19.05
CA LEU A 230 13.70 -28.95 -18.24
C LEU A 230 12.88 -29.06 -16.96
N GLU A 231 13.57 -28.99 -15.84
CA GLU A 231 12.99 -28.97 -14.51
C GLU A 231 13.40 -27.68 -13.82
N VAL A 232 12.42 -27.02 -13.20
CA VAL A 232 12.61 -25.77 -12.47
C VAL A 232 12.42 -26.03 -10.99
N PHE A 233 13.31 -25.46 -10.20
CA PHE A 233 13.32 -25.54 -8.75
C PHE A 233 13.36 -24.13 -8.18
N THR A 234 12.59 -23.91 -7.14
CA THR A 234 12.59 -22.66 -6.38
C THR A 234 12.95 -22.95 -4.94
N TYR A 235 13.69 -22.04 -4.32
CA TYR A 235 13.94 -22.05 -2.89
C TYR A 235 12.72 -21.51 -2.13
N THR A 236 12.17 -22.30 -1.21
CA THR A 236 10.94 -21.93 -0.47
C THR A 236 11.11 -22.18 1.03
N ALA A 237 11.99 -21.45 1.68
CA ALA A 237 12.05 -21.42 3.14
C ALA A 237 10.85 -20.67 3.75
N GLY A 238 10.36 -21.14 4.90
CA GLY A 238 9.36 -20.43 5.72
C GLY A 238 7.88 -20.52 5.30
N TYR A 239 7.52 -21.29 4.26
CA TYR A 239 6.13 -21.45 3.80
C TYR A 239 5.47 -22.77 4.26
N ASP A 240 4.13 -22.85 4.20
CA ASP A 240 3.41 -24.07 4.63
C ASP A 240 3.72 -25.27 3.73
N HIS A 241 4.61 -26.15 4.21
CA HIS A 241 4.94 -27.41 3.56
C HIS A 241 3.77 -28.38 3.66
N GLY A 242 2.82 -28.25 2.73
CA GLY A 242 1.91 -29.35 2.38
C GLY A 242 2.67 -30.56 1.80
N GLU A 243 1.96 -31.54 1.25
CA GLU A 243 2.54 -32.73 0.59
C GLU A 243 3.30 -32.39 -0.72
N GLY A 244 4.41 -31.64 -0.63
CA GLY A 244 5.30 -31.28 -1.74
C GLY A 244 6.59 -32.11 -1.78
N ASN A 245 7.17 -32.30 -2.97
CA ASN A 245 8.48 -32.96 -3.14
C ASN A 245 9.61 -31.91 -3.05
N PHE A 246 10.25 -31.81 -1.88
CA PHE A 246 11.44 -30.99 -1.63
C PHE A 246 12.72 -31.81 -1.86
N TYR A 247 13.80 -31.14 -2.25
CA TYR A 247 15.06 -31.77 -2.61
C TYR A 247 16.26 -31.00 -2.03
N SER A 248 17.26 -31.74 -1.55
CA SER A 248 18.60 -31.24 -1.28
C SER A 248 19.32 -30.93 -2.59
N ILE A 249 19.46 -29.64 -2.89
CA ILE A 249 19.98 -29.11 -4.15
C ILE A 249 21.17 -28.21 -3.88
N THR A 250 22.20 -28.37 -4.72
CA THR A 250 23.25 -27.39 -4.90
C THR A 250 23.14 -26.80 -6.31
N ALA A 251 22.83 -25.50 -6.39
CA ALA A 251 22.69 -24.75 -7.63
C ALA A 251 23.86 -23.78 -7.80
N TYR A 252 24.44 -23.75 -9.00
CA TYR A 252 25.66 -23.00 -9.31
C TYR A 252 25.40 -21.94 -10.36
N ARG A 253 26.15 -20.84 -10.30
CA ARG A 253 26.28 -19.96 -11.45
C ARG A 253 27.14 -20.64 -12.53
N TYR A 254 26.75 -20.46 -13.79
CA TYR A 254 27.47 -20.99 -14.95
C TYR A 254 28.08 -19.83 -15.77
N ASP A 255 29.30 -20.04 -16.27
CA ASP A 255 29.97 -19.14 -17.19
C ASP A 255 29.50 -19.43 -18.62
N ASP A 256 28.66 -18.53 -19.11
CA ASP A 256 28.06 -18.55 -20.45
C ASP A 256 28.91 -17.77 -21.47
N SER A 257 30.04 -17.16 -21.08
CA SER A 257 30.86 -16.33 -21.99
C SER A 257 31.48 -17.07 -23.18
N LYS A 258 31.46 -18.42 -23.16
CA LYS A 258 32.00 -19.28 -24.23
C LYS A 258 30.97 -19.85 -25.19
N SER A 259 29.67 -19.81 -24.86
CA SER A 259 28.60 -20.15 -25.80
C SER A 259 28.42 -19.06 -26.88
N LEU A 260 28.82 -17.81 -26.57
CA LEU A 260 28.90 -16.64 -27.46
C LEU A 260 29.67 -16.86 -28.79
N GLN A 261 30.50 -17.91 -28.92
CA GLN A 261 31.25 -18.21 -30.16
C GLN A 261 30.68 -19.38 -30.99
N GLY A 262 29.39 -19.72 -30.81
CA GLY A 262 28.74 -20.76 -31.61
C GLY A 262 29.29 -22.17 -31.36
N GLY A 263 29.85 -22.41 -30.17
CA GLY A 263 30.43 -23.68 -29.77
C GLY A 263 29.37 -24.75 -29.44
N SER A 264 29.79 -26.01 -29.52
CA SER A 264 29.12 -27.17 -28.93
C SER A 264 29.72 -27.51 -27.55
N GLU A 265 30.37 -26.54 -26.90
CA GLU A 265 30.98 -26.74 -25.59
C GLU A 265 29.95 -26.42 -24.50
N PRO A 266 29.81 -27.28 -23.47
CA PRO A 266 28.87 -27.04 -22.39
C PRO A 266 29.29 -25.81 -21.58
N GLU A 267 28.29 -25.07 -21.09
CA GLU A 267 28.44 -24.01 -20.09
C GLU A 267 29.29 -24.51 -18.92
N LYS A 268 30.16 -23.65 -18.40
CA LYS A 268 31.11 -24.08 -17.37
C LYS A 268 30.67 -23.62 -15.99
N LYS A 269 30.39 -24.60 -15.12
CA LYS A 269 30.14 -24.41 -13.69
C LYS A 269 31.22 -23.55 -13.02
N ILE A 270 30.82 -22.50 -12.31
CA ILE A 270 31.69 -21.68 -11.46
C ILE A 270 31.69 -22.28 -10.06
N GLU A 271 32.70 -23.09 -9.74
CA GLU A 271 32.74 -23.88 -8.49
C GLU A 271 32.74 -23.06 -7.20
N SER A 272 33.05 -21.76 -7.27
CA SER A 272 33.08 -20.85 -6.12
C SER A 272 31.78 -20.07 -5.92
N ASP A 273 30.78 -20.25 -6.77
CA ASP A 273 29.56 -19.42 -6.80
C ASP A 273 28.33 -20.33 -6.88
N PHE A 274 27.77 -20.65 -5.71
CA PHE A 274 26.69 -21.61 -5.55
C PHE A 274 25.87 -21.37 -4.29
N ILE A 275 24.63 -21.87 -4.32
CA ILE A 275 23.75 -22.02 -3.16
C ILE A 275 23.47 -23.50 -2.93
N SER A 276 23.42 -23.94 -1.67
CA SER A 276 23.12 -25.33 -1.31
C SER A 276 22.10 -25.40 -0.18
N SER A 277 20.93 -25.97 -0.45
CA SER A 277 19.85 -26.06 0.55
C SER A 277 18.97 -27.31 0.35
N GLU A 278 18.29 -27.74 1.42
CA GLU A 278 17.31 -28.84 1.41
C GLU A 278 15.89 -28.41 1.02
N TYR A 279 15.64 -27.10 0.89
CA TYR A 279 14.30 -26.54 0.68
C TYR A 279 14.01 -26.13 -0.77
N PHE A 280 14.75 -26.67 -1.73
CA PHE A 280 14.37 -26.48 -3.12
C PHE A 280 13.13 -27.32 -3.45
N LYS A 281 12.04 -26.64 -3.77
CA LYS A 281 10.81 -27.23 -4.27
C LYS A 281 10.88 -27.36 -5.79
N LYS A 282 10.63 -28.57 -6.29
CA LYS A 282 10.43 -28.79 -7.72
C LYS A 282 9.08 -28.21 -8.14
N LEU A 283 9.10 -27.31 -9.13
CA LEU A 283 7.90 -26.74 -9.73
C LEU A 283 7.30 -27.70 -10.76
N GLN A 284 5.97 -27.70 -10.85
CA GLN A 284 5.21 -28.56 -11.75
C GLN A 284 4.91 -27.85 -13.08
N PRO A 285 5.35 -28.39 -14.23
CA PRO A 285 4.98 -27.89 -15.54
C PRO A 285 3.45 -27.91 -15.73
N GLY A 286 2.89 -26.85 -16.31
CA GLY A 286 1.46 -26.66 -16.55
C GLY A 286 0.64 -26.21 -15.32
N VAL A 287 1.26 -26.14 -14.14
CA VAL A 287 0.65 -25.60 -12.91
C VAL A 287 1.42 -24.37 -12.47
N ASP A 288 2.72 -24.51 -12.23
CA ASP A 288 3.58 -23.46 -11.70
C ASP A 288 4.29 -22.66 -12.82
N TYR A 289 4.56 -23.30 -13.95
CA TYR A 289 5.14 -22.67 -15.14
C TYR A 289 4.78 -23.43 -16.42
N THR A 290 4.87 -22.76 -17.56
CA THR A 290 4.86 -23.37 -18.90
C THR A 290 6.23 -23.20 -19.56
N LEU A 291 6.53 -24.09 -20.50
CA LEU A 291 7.82 -24.11 -21.21
C LEU A 291 7.57 -24.14 -22.71
N ASP A 292 8.15 -23.19 -23.42
CA ASP A 292 8.36 -23.31 -24.86
C ASP A 292 9.66 -24.07 -25.10
N VAL A 293 9.52 -25.34 -25.50
CA VAL A 293 10.65 -26.25 -25.73
C VAL A 293 11.52 -25.82 -26.92
N ASN A 294 10.99 -25.06 -27.88
CA ASN A 294 11.77 -24.67 -29.05
C ASN A 294 12.68 -23.48 -28.73
N SER A 295 12.18 -22.52 -27.95
CA SER A 295 12.91 -21.30 -27.59
C SER A 295 13.63 -21.39 -26.23
N GLY A 296 13.27 -22.35 -25.38
CA GLY A 296 13.80 -22.48 -24.03
C GLY A 296 13.21 -21.46 -23.03
N ILE A 297 12.09 -20.82 -23.39
CA ILE A 297 11.44 -19.80 -22.56
C ILE A 297 10.56 -20.45 -21.49
N ILE A 298 10.85 -20.11 -20.23
CA ILE A 298 10.08 -20.47 -19.06
C ILE A 298 9.10 -19.32 -18.77
N THR A 299 7.80 -19.60 -18.76
CA THR A 299 6.76 -18.63 -18.37
C THR A 299 6.12 -19.08 -17.06
N PHE A 300 6.35 -18.33 -15.98
CA PHE A 300 5.73 -18.62 -14.69
C PHE A 300 4.25 -18.19 -14.68
N THR A 301 3.41 -18.97 -14.00
CA THR A 301 1.96 -18.67 -13.89
C THR A 301 1.72 -17.42 -13.04
N SER A 302 2.57 -17.19 -12.04
CA SER A 302 2.63 -15.96 -11.23
C SER A 302 4.07 -15.44 -11.19
N SER A 303 4.26 -14.12 -11.11
CA SER A 303 5.59 -13.53 -10.94
C SER A 303 6.29 -14.10 -9.70
N ARG A 304 7.60 -14.30 -9.83
CA ARG A 304 8.50 -14.79 -8.78
C ARG A 304 8.86 -13.65 -7.82
N GLY A 305 9.23 -14.01 -6.59
CA GLY A 305 9.69 -13.04 -5.60
C GLY A 305 10.96 -12.34 -6.06
N GLN A 306 11.12 -11.06 -5.68
CA GLN A 306 12.28 -10.24 -6.07
C GLN A 306 13.62 -10.83 -5.67
N TYR A 307 13.67 -11.59 -4.58
CA TYR A 307 14.89 -12.23 -4.10
C TYR A 307 14.73 -13.76 -3.98
N GLU A 308 13.79 -14.33 -4.74
CA GLU A 308 13.59 -15.78 -4.82
C GLU A 308 14.69 -16.42 -5.69
N TYR A 309 15.36 -17.47 -5.18
CA TYR A 309 16.31 -18.24 -5.97
C TYR A 309 15.60 -19.18 -6.94
N LEU A 310 16.02 -19.18 -8.21
CA LEU A 310 15.53 -20.10 -9.24
C LEU A 310 16.68 -20.91 -9.84
N ALA A 311 16.54 -22.23 -9.78
CA ALA A 311 17.49 -23.18 -10.33
C ALA A 311 16.84 -24.08 -11.38
N VAL A 312 17.61 -24.45 -12.41
CA VAL A 312 17.14 -25.30 -13.51
C VAL A 312 18.09 -26.47 -13.78
N ALA A 313 17.49 -27.59 -14.18
CA ALA A 313 18.19 -28.70 -14.83
C ALA A 313 17.60 -28.87 -16.22
N TYR A 314 18.43 -28.98 -17.26
CA TYR A 314 17.95 -29.13 -18.64
C TYR A 314 18.87 -29.99 -19.52
N LYS A 315 18.31 -30.52 -20.61
CA LYS A 315 19.08 -31.21 -21.68
C LYS A 315 18.78 -30.57 -23.03
N ILE A 316 19.82 -30.36 -23.84
CA ILE A 316 19.67 -29.88 -25.22
C ILE A 316 19.93 -31.03 -26.19
N ALA A 317 19.10 -31.16 -27.22
CA ALA A 317 19.24 -32.15 -28.27
C ALA A 317 19.43 -31.49 -29.66
N ASP A 318 19.91 -32.28 -30.62
CA ASP A 318 19.84 -31.93 -32.04
C ASP A 318 18.46 -32.31 -32.64
N ASP A 319 18.22 -31.90 -33.89
CA ASP A 319 16.97 -32.20 -34.61
C ASP A 319 16.72 -33.71 -34.81
N ASN A 320 17.71 -34.57 -34.57
CA ASN A 320 17.59 -36.02 -34.62
C ASN A 320 17.34 -36.64 -33.23
N GLY A 321 17.19 -35.82 -32.18
CA GLY A 321 16.98 -36.24 -30.79
C GLY A 321 18.23 -36.74 -30.08
N ASN A 322 19.44 -36.48 -30.60
CA ASN A 322 20.68 -36.79 -29.90
C ASN A 322 21.02 -35.66 -28.93
N TYR A 323 21.21 -35.97 -27.65
CA TYR A 323 21.65 -34.97 -26.68
C TYR A 323 23.03 -34.40 -27.05
N LEU A 324 23.08 -33.08 -27.17
CA LEU A 324 24.30 -32.31 -27.41
C LEU A 324 25.05 -32.08 -26.09
N TYR A 325 24.32 -31.65 -25.05
CA TYR A 325 24.82 -31.51 -23.69
C TYR A 325 23.67 -31.46 -22.67
N SER A 326 24.00 -31.53 -21.39
CA SER A 326 23.06 -31.47 -20.28
C SER A 326 23.64 -30.69 -19.11
N ILE A 327 22.78 -29.98 -18.39
CA ILE A 327 23.09 -29.23 -17.17
C ILE A 327 22.17 -29.74 -16.07
N GLY A 328 22.71 -30.04 -14.89
CA GLY A 328 21.94 -30.61 -13.78
C GLY A 328 21.46 -32.06 -13.99
N TYR A 329 22.05 -32.81 -14.94
CA TYR A 329 21.71 -34.23 -15.18
C TYR A 329 22.95 -35.11 -15.22
N ASN A 330 22.82 -36.31 -14.64
CA ASN A 330 23.80 -37.41 -14.76
C ASN A 330 23.13 -38.61 -15.44
N GLY A 331 23.27 -38.71 -16.76
CA GLY A 331 22.50 -39.68 -17.54
C GLY A 331 21.04 -39.25 -17.66
N ASP A 332 20.11 -40.06 -17.17
CA ASP A 332 18.66 -39.75 -17.18
C ASP A 332 18.13 -39.18 -15.87
N ASP A 333 18.94 -39.24 -14.81
CA ASP A 333 18.57 -38.73 -13.48
C ASP A 333 19.07 -37.30 -13.29
N VAL A 334 18.27 -36.46 -12.63
CA VAL A 334 18.68 -35.11 -12.20
C VAL A 334 19.81 -35.25 -11.19
N ASP A 335 20.90 -34.55 -11.43
CA ASP A 335 22.02 -34.42 -10.50
C ASP A 335 21.81 -33.17 -9.66
N TYR A 336 21.11 -33.37 -8.54
CA TYR A 336 20.77 -32.31 -7.59
C TYR A 336 21.99 -31.53 -7.06
N GLY A 337 23.22 -32.03 -7.20
CA GLY A 337 24.45 -31.31 -6.84
C GLY A 337 25.09 -30.48 -7.95
N SER A 338 24.36 -30.18 -9.05
CA SER A 338 24.94 -29.50 -10.22
C SER A 338 23.96 -28.64 -11.02
N LEU A 339 22.86 -28.19 -10.42
CA LEU A 339 21.85 -27.37 -11.11
C LEU A 339 22.42 -25.99 -11.50
N LYS A 340 21.82 -25.35 -12.50
CA LYS A 340 22.17 -23.97 -12.92
C LYS A 340 21.25 -22.96 -12.27
N LEU A 341 21.82 -21.95 -11.65
CA LEU A 341 21.11 -20.80 -11.11
C LEU A 341 20.78 -19.82 -12.24
N ILE A 342 19.52 -19.41 -12.35
CA ILE A 342 19.03 -18.42 -13.33
C ILE A 342 18.45 -17.17 -12.67
N LYS A 343 18.26 -17.20 -11.34
CA LYS A 343 17.89 -16.07 -10.50
C LYS A 343 18.43 -16.29 -9.08
N ASP A 344 18.93 -15.22 -8.45
CA ASP A 344 19.37 -15.19 -7.06
C ASP A 344 18.63 -14.11 -6.24
N ASP A 345 19.04 -13.98 -4.98
CA ASP A 345 18.53 -13.04 -3.97
C ASP A 345 19.18 -11.65 -4.03
N LYS A 346 20.09 -11.40 -4.98
CA LYS A 346 20.76 -10.12 -5.13
C LYS A 346 20.15 -9.33 -6.28
N ALA A 347 19.79 -8.08 -6.03
CA ALA A 347 19.46 -7.14 -7.10
C ALA A 347 20.75 -6.82 -7.87
N GLY A 348 20.77 -7.08 -9.18
CA GLY A 348 21.92 -6.76 -10.03
C GLY A 348 22.99 -7.85 -10.13
N GLY A 349 23.32 -8.22 -11.37
CA GLY A 349 24.38 -9.19 -11.69
C GLY A 349 24.17 -9.85 -13.05
N ASN A 350 25.13 -10.67 -13.50
CA ASN A 350 25.02 -11.39 -14.78
C ASN A 350 23.78 -12.30 -14.90
N LEU A 351 23.08 -12.59 -13.78
CA LEU A 351 21.84 -13.38 -13.79
C LEU A 351 20.61 -12.57 -14.24
N GLN A 352 20.65 -11.23 -14.26
CA GLN A 352 19.54 -10.41 -14.76
C GLN A 352 19.24 -10.69 -16.25
N TYR A 353 20.25 -11.10 -17.02
CA TYR A 353 20.11 -11.44 -18.45
C TYR A 353 19.35 -12.75 -18.72
N TYR A 354 19.03 -13.54 -17.69
CA TYR A 354 18.12 -14.67 -17.84
C TYR A 354 16.66 -14.26 -17.74
N GLU A 355 16.37 -13.05 -17.26
CA GLU A 355 15.03 -12.50 -17.23
C GLU A 355 14.73 -11.70 -18.51
N PHE A 356 13.52 -11.86 -19.03
CA PHE A 356 13.05 -11.10 -20.19
C PHE A 356 12.47 -9.74 -19.78
N HIS A 357 13.25 -8.68 -20.01
CA HIS A 357 12.86 -7.28 -19.80
C HIS A 357 12.06 -6.69 -20.97
N ASN A 358 11.71 -7.52 -21.95
CA ASN A 358 11.14 -7.10 -23.24
C ASN A 358 9.65 -7.34 -23.40
N ARG A 359 8.98 -7.76 -22.32
CA ARG A 359 7.57 -8.15 -22.35
C ARG A 359 6.75 -7.18 -21.52
N TYR A 360 5.71 -6.58 -22.11
CA TYR A 360 4.89 -5.56 -21.45
C TYR A 360 3.43 -5.98 -21.49
N PHE A 361 2.77 -5.97 -20.33
CA PHE A 361 1.33 -6.22 -20.27
C PHE A 361 0.54 -4.98 -20.67
N LEU A 362 -0.30 -5.11 -21.69
CA LEU A 362 -1.02 -4.00 -22.30
C LEU A 362 -2.24 -3.52 -21.47
N GLY A 363 -2.60 -4.27 -20.43
CA GLY A 363 -3.70 -3.95 -19.52
C GLY A 363 -4.97 -4.81 -19.70
N ALA A 364 -5.04 -5.65 -20.74
CA ALA A 364 -6.18 -6.54 -20.99
C ALA A 364 -5.76 -7.79 -21.78
N THR A 365 -6.53 -8.87 -21.67
CA THR A 365 -6.44 -10.09 -22.50
C THR A 365 -7.49 -10.08 -23.61
N ASP A 366 -7.40 -10.99 -24.58
CA ASP A 366 -8.35 -11.15 -25.69
C ASP A 366 -8.58 -9.84 -26.50
N ILE A 367 -7.49 -9.18 -26.85
CA ILE A 367 -7.47 -7.89 -27.55
C ILE A 367 -7.84 -8.05 -29.04
N ASP A 368 -8.71 -7.19 -29.57
CA ASP A 368 -9.02 -7.14 -31.00
C ASP A 368 -7.90 -6.53 -31.84
N ARG A 369 -7.29 -7.36 -32.68
CA ARG A 369 -6.27 -6.96 -33.65
C ARG A 369 -6.72 -5.90 -34.67
N ARG A 370 -8.01 -5.77 -35.00
CA ARG A 370 -8.47 -4.96 -36.16
C ARG A 370 -8.31 -3.45 -35.98
N ASN A 371 -8.45 -2.97 -34.75
CA ASN A 371 -8.38 -1.54 -34.39
C ASN A 371 -7.23 -1.25 -33.41
N PHE A 372 -6.29 -2.19 -33.28
CA PHE A 372 -5.16 -2.05 -32.39
C PHE A 372 -4.17 -0.99 -32.90
N VAL A 373 -3.80 -0.06 -32.04
CA VAL A 373 -2.77 0.96 -32.28
C VAL A 373 -1.67 0.78 -31.25
N LEU A 374 -0.42 0.79 -31.71
CA LEU A 374 0.77 0.85 -30.87
C LEU A 374 1.71 1.93 -31.40
N LYS A 375 2.22 2.74 -30.48
CA LYS A 375 3.22 3.78 -30.72
C LYS A 375 4.20 3.84 -29.55
N LEU A 376 5.38 4.38 -29.82
CA LEU A 376 6.38 4.70 -28.82
C LEU A 376 6.61 6.21 -28.84
N PHE A 377 6.75 6.79 -27.66
CA PHE A 377 7.01 8.21 -27.47
C PHE A 377 8.13 8.42 -26.47
N ASP A 378 8.95 9.44 -26.70
CA ASP A 378 9.87 9.96 -25.68
C ASP A 378 9.13 10.84 -24.66
N THR A 379 9.84 11.29 -23.62
CA THR A 379 9.33 12.23 -22.60
C THR A 379 8.84 13.56 -23.18
N ASN A 380 9.28 13.94 -24.39
CA ASN A 380 8.82 15.12 -25.11
C ASN A 380 7.55 14.87 -25.98
N ASN A 381 6.91 13.70 -25.85
CA ASN A 381 5.79 13.24 -26.68
C ASN A 381 6.12 13.18 -28.20
N SER A 382 7.38 12.91 -28.56
CA SER A 382 7.83 12.69 -29.94
C SER A 382 7.81 11.21 -30.33
N GLU A 383 7.32 10.88 -31.52
CA GLU A 383 7.34 9.50 -32.07
C GLU A 383 8.65 9.16 -32.80
N THR A 384 9.58 10.11 -32.88
CA THR A 384 10.84 9.99 -33.62
C THR A 384 12.02 10.50 -32.81
N ASN A 385 13.19 9.90 -33.03
CA ASN A 385 14.45 10.41 -32.49
C ASN A 385 14.85 11.76 -33.13
N ASN A 386 15.97 12.32 -32.66
CA ASN A 386 16.53 13.59 -33.16
C ASN A 386 16.91 13.59 -34.66
N GLU A 387 17.06 12.42 -35.28
CA GLU A 387 17.35 12.25 -36.70
C GLU A 387 16.09 12.06 -37.57
N GLY A 388 14.91 11.99 -36.94
CA GLY A 388 13.61 11.80 -37.59
C GLY A 388 13.25 10.33 -37.88
N GLU A 389 13.98 9.38 -37.29
CA GLU A 389 13.69 7.95 -37.36
C GLU A 389 12.63 7.58 -36.32
N ARG A 390 11.64 6.76 -36.71
CA ARG A 390 10.54 6.36 -35.81
C ARG A 390 11.04 5.37 -34.77
N TYR A 391 10.68 5.58 -33.50
CA TYR A 391 11.03 4.64 -32.42
C TYR A 391 10.51 3.22 -32.69
N MET A 392 9.34 3.08 -33.30
CA MET A 392 8.81 1.78 -33.76
C MET A 392 9.77 1.01 -34.66
N VAL A 393 10.57 1.70 -35.48
CA VAL A 393 11.57 1.09 -36.37
C VAL A 393 12.85 0.80 -35.60
N LEU A 394 13.31 1.76 -34.79
CA LEU A 394 14.54 1.63 -33.98
C LEU A 394 14.49 0.43 -33.04
N TYR A 395 13.36 0.25 -32.35
CA TYR A 395 13.15 -0.86 -31.41
C TYR A 395 12.64 -2.14 -32.10
N GLY A 396 12.63 -2.20 -33.44
CA GLY A 396 12.35 -3.42 -34.21
C GLY A 396 10.89 -3.88 -34.24
N LEU A 397 9.93 -3.04 -33.84
CA LEU A 397 8.50 -3.37 -33.86
C LEU A 397 7.87 -3.22 -35.27
N ASP A 398 8.51 -2.42 -36.13
CA ASP A 398 8.19 -2.15 -37.55
C ASP A 398 9.53 -2.06 -38.32
N ALA A 399 10.31 -3.16 -38.32
CA ALA A 399 11.69 -3.18 -38.82
C ALA A 399 11.77 -2.92 -40.34
N ASN A 400 10.73 -3.29 -41.08
CA ASN A 400 10.63 -3.03 -42.53
C ASN A 400 10.13 -1.61 -42.86
N ASN A 401 9.76 -0.82 -41.84
CA ASN A 401 9.27 0.57 -41.94
C ASN A 401 8.06 0.70 -42.88
N ASP A 402 7.17 -0.29 -42.90
CA ASP A 402 5.97 -0.33 -43.75
C ASP A 402 4.70 0.24 -43.09
N LEU A 403 4.87 0.78 -41.86
CA LEU A 403 3.81 1.33 -41.00
C LEU A 403 2.87 0.25 -40.44
N ARG A 404 3.33 -0.99 -40.36
CA ARG A 404 2.61 -2.08 -39.69
C ARG A 404 3.53 -2.78 -38.68
N LEU A 405 2.91 -3.35 -37.67
CA LEU A 405 3.61 -4.19 -36.71
C LEU A 405 4.06 -5.48 -37.39
N ASP A 406 5.31 -5.85 -37.12
CA ASP A 406 5.84 -7.14 -37.53
C ASP A 406 5.13 -8.29 -36.79
N GLU A 407 5.14 -9.48 -37.39
CA GLU A 407 4.46 -10.65 -36.82
C GLU A 407 5.18 -11.13 -35.56
N GLY A 408 4.43 -11.51 -34.52
CA GLY A 408 4.98 -11.98 -33.24
C GLY A 408 5.30 -10.88 -32.22
N VAL A 409 5.21 -9.60 -32.61
CA VAL A 409 5.41 -8.46 -31.69
C VAL A 409 4.33 -8.38 -30.61
N ILE A 410 3.12 -8.89 -30.87
CA ILE A 410 2.02 -8.86 -29.89
C ILE A 410 1.34 -10.22 -29.82
N ASP A 411 1.21 -10.73 -28.60
CA ASP A 411 0.26 -11.77 -28.25
C ASP A 411 -1.05 -11.12 -27.80
N TYR A 412 -2.02 -11.10 -28.72
CA TYR A 412 -3.32 -10.47 -28.50
C TYR A 412 -4.20 -11.23 -27.51
N ASP A 413 -3.97 -12.54 -27.33
CA ASP A 413 -4.77 -13.36 -26.44
C ASP A 413 -4.33 -13.12 -24.99
N SER A 414 -3.00 -13.11 -24.73
CA SER A 414 -2.45 -12.81 -23.40
C SER A 414 -2.27 -11.32 -23.09
N GLY A 415 -2.39 -10.44 -24.09
CA GLY A 415 -2.22 -9.01 -23.92
C GLY A 415 -0.77 -8.57 -23.72
N ILE A 416 0.18 -9.30 -24.27
CA ILE A 416 1.62 -9.06 -24.08
C ILE A 416 2.23 -8.48 -25.36
N LEU A 417 2.83 -7.29 -25.24
CA LEU A 417 3.76 -6.75 -26.22
C LEU A 417 5.15 -7.35 -25.98
N ILE A 418 5.82 -7.76 -27.05
CA ILE A 418 7.13 -8.40 -27.04
C ILE A 418 8.06 -7.59 -27.95
N PHE A 419 9.04 -6.94 -27.35
CA PHE A 419 10.13 -6.34 -28.12
C PHE A 419 11.10 -7.43 -28.61
N PRO A 420 11.67 -7.32 -29.82
CA PRO A 420 12.63 -8.31 -30.32
C PRO A 420 13.91 -8.42 -29.48
N MET A 421 14.35 -7.33 -28.86
CA MET A 421 15.52 -7.29 -27.99
C MET A 421 15.12 -7.68 -26.57
N ILE A 422 15.94 -8.44 -25.83
CA ILE A 422 15.63 -8.85 -24.44
C ILE A 422 15.64 -7.67 -23.46
N VAL A 423 16.47 -6.67 -23.74
CA VAL A 423 16.62 -5.43 -22.98
C VAL A 423 16.47 -4.26 -23.95
N PRO A 424 15.25 -3.99 -24.47
CA PRO A 424 15.04 -3.06 -25.57
C PRO A 424 15.52 -1.63 -25.29
N PHE A 425 15.48 -1.18 -24.03
CA PHE A 425 15.76 0.20 -23.65
C PHE A 425 17.18 0.40 -23.07
N ASP A 426 17.98 -0.67 -22.91
CA ASP A 426 19.41 -0.61 -22.51
C ASP A 426 20.36 -0.42 -23.74
N TYR A 427 19.81 -0.16 -24.93
CA TYR A 427 20.56 -0.18 -26.19
C TYR A 427 20.17 0.97 -27.14
N ASP A 428 21.00 2.02 -27.22
CA ASP A 428 20.83 3.12 -28.18
C ASP A 428 21.35 2.75 -29.58
N GLY A 429 20.73 1.75 -30.21
CA GLY A 429 20.78 1.44 -31.64
C GLY A 429 22.14 1.10 -32.28
N ASN A 430 23.28 1.37 -31.65
CA ASN A 430 24.63 1.20 -32.20
C ASN A 430 25.70 0.86 -31.14
N ASN A 431 25.44 1.04 -29.84
CA ASN A 431 26.31 0.62 -28.74
C ASN A 431 25.47 0.31 -27.49
N LYS A 432 25.99 -0.54 -26.60
CA LYS A 432 25.52 -0.61 -25.21
C LYS A 432 25.69 0.80 -24.61
N VAL A 433 24.65 1.37 -24.01
CA VAL A 433 24.80 2.64 -23.30
C VAL A 433 25.76 2.34 -22.13
N GLU A 434 26.92 2.99 -22.07
CA GLU A 434 27.71 2.99 -20.83
C GLU A 434 27.01 3.98 -19.89
N GLY A 435 25.97 3.48 -19.23
CA GLY A 435 25.09 4.17 -18.25
C GLY A 435 24.34 3.11 -17.41
N PRO A 436 23.68 3.50 -16.30
CA PRO A 436 22.92 2.57 -15.47
C PRO A 436 21.84 1.86 -16.29
N ASP A 437 21.62 0.57 -16.01
CA ASP A 437 20.70 -0.29 -16.77
C ASP A 437 19.27 0.26 -16.62
N ALA A 438 18.51 0.41 -17.73
CA ALA A 438 17.13 0.95 -17.73
C ALA A 438 16.13 0.13 -16.90
N TYR A 439 16.58 -0.99 -16.34
CA TYR A 439 15.81 -1.93 -15.52
C TYR A 439 16.29 -1.99 -14.07
N GLU A 440 17.17 -1.06 -13.66
CA GLU A 440 17.52 -0.83 -12.24
C GLU A 440 16.41 -0.06 -11.51
N PRO A 441 16.25 -0.25 -10.18
CA PRO A 441 15.12 0.29 -9.41
C PRO A 441 14.98 1.82 -9.40
N ASP A 442 16.09 2.54 -9.60
CA ASP A 442 16.17 3.98 -9.34
C ASP A 442 16.10 4.87 -10.60
N GLN A 443 15.69 4.33 -11.75
CA GLN A 443 15.74 5.07 -13.03
C GLN A 443 14.41 5.74 -13.42
N GLU A 444 14.50 7.00 -13.87
CA GLU A 444 13.40 7.72 -14.51
C GLU A 444 13.09 7.12 -15.89
N HIS A 445 11.80 7.06 -16.25
CA HIS A 445 11.39 6.52 -17.55
C HIS A 445 11.84 7.45 -18.71
N GLU A 446 12.41 6.91 -19.78
CA GLU A 446 12.80 7.71 -20.95
C GLU A 446 11.75 7.63 -22.07
N MET A 447 11.01 6.53 -22.10
CA MET A 447 10.03 6.20 -23.14
C MET A 447 8.71 5.74 -22.53
N TYR A 448 7.60 6.05 -23.20
CA TYR A 448 6.32 5.41 -22.91
C TYR A 448 5.71 4.75 -24.14
N ILE A 449 5.19 3.55 -23.90
CA ILE A 449 4.46 2.69 -24.82
C ILE A 449 3.00 3.14 -24.80
N TYR A 450 2.50 3.58 -25.95
CA TYR A 450 1.12 4.02 -26.12
C TYR A 450 0.32 2.98 -26.89
N VAL A 451 -0.79 2.51 -26.31
CA VAL A 451 -1.68 1.57 -26.98
C VAL A 451 -3.13 2.03 -26.97
N GLU A 452 -3.82 1.79 -28.08
CA GLU A 452 -5.28 1.87 -28.18
C GLU A 452 -5.79 0.52 -28.65
N TYR A 453 -6.79 -0.03 -27.97
CA TYR A 453 -7.34 -1.32 -28.36
C TYR A 453 -8.78 -1.51 -27.91
N GLU A 454 -9.45 -2.51 -28.48
CA GLU A 454 -10.74 -2.97 -27.99
C GLU A 454 -10.60 -4.38 -27.39
N ALA A 455 -10.90 -4.56 -26.12
CA ALA A 455 -10.79 -5.87 -25.43
C ALA A 455 -12.14 -6.32 -24.86
N ILE A 456 -12.34 -7.63 -24.73
CA ILE A 456 -13.58 -8.21 -24.22
C ILE A 456 -13.50 -8.35 -22.70
N ARG A 457 -14.51 -7.83 -21.99
CA ARG A 457 -14.63 -7.99 -20.54
C ARG A 457 -15.83 -8.87 -20.20
N ASN A 458 -15.59 -10.07 -19.67
CA ASN A 458 -16.63 -10.96 -19.15
C ASN A 458 -16.74 -10.94 -17.61
N VAL A 459 -15.76 -10.35 -16.94
CA VAL A 459 -15.73 -10.16 -15.48
C VAL A 459 -15.96 -8.70 -15.12
N TYR A 460 -16.93 -8.48 -14.24
CA TYR A 460 -17.26 -7.17 -13.69
C TYR A 460 -17.14 -7.23 -12.17
N ILE A 461 -16.47 -6.23 -11.59
CA ILE A 461 -16.38 -6.09 -10.13
C ILE A 461 -17.44 -5.07 -9.73
N LEU A 462 -18.46 -5.56 -9.04
CA LEU A 462 -19.53 -4.78 -8.45
C LEU A 462 -19.10 -4.29 -7.05
N ARG A 463 -20.00 -3.61 -6.32
CA ARG A 463 -19.72 -3.27 -4.92
C ARG A 463 -19.64 -4.56 -4.07
N PRO A 464 -18.74 -4.64 -3.08
CA PRO A 464 -18.68 -5.77 -2.16
C PRO A 464 -19.89 -5.81 -1.22
N ASN A 465 -20.08 -6.93 -0.52
CA ASN A 465 -21.19 -7.20 0.40
C ASN A 465 -22.58 -7.03 -0.23
N ILE A 466 -22.76 -7.54 -1.43
CA ILE A 466 -24.06 -7.60 -2.11
C ILE A 466 -25.00 -8.48 -1.27
N ILE A 467 -26.22 -8.02 -1.05
CA ILE A 467 -27.27 -8.79 -0.37
C ILE A 467 -27.60 -9.99 -1.27
N PRO A 468 -27.36 -11.25 -0.83
CA PRO A 468 -27.54 -12.41 -1.69
C PRO A 468 -28.96 -12.55 -2.24
N GLY A 469 -29.09 -12.67 -3.56
CA GLY A 469 -30.37 -12.79 -4.27
C GLY A 469 -31.09 -11.46 -4.52
N SER A 470 -30.44 -10.33 -4.25
CA SER A 470 -30.95 -8.99 -4.61
C SER A 470 -30.64 -8.59 -6.04
N GLU A 471 -29.74 -9.33 -6.72
CA GLU A 471 -29.23 -9.00 -8.04
C GLU A 471 -30.23 -9.32 -9.17
N GLU A 472 -30.31 -8.42 -10.13
CA GLU A 472 -31.05 -8.54 -11.38
C GLU A 472 -30.12 -8.17 -12.53
N VAL A 473 -29.70 -9.19 -13.30
CA VAL A 473 -28.73 -9.05 -14.39
C VAL A 473 -29.44 -9.15 -15.73
N ARG A 474 -29.34 -8.12 -16.58
CA ARG A 474 -29.93 -8.11 -17.92
C ARG A 474 -28.89 -7.81 -18.99
N VAL A 475 -28.96 -8.53 -20.11
CA VAL A 475 -28.20 -8.23 -21.34
C VAL A 475 -29.18 -8.00 -22.48
N ASN A 476 -29.11 -6.84 -23.13
CA ASN A 476 -30.06 -6.41 -24.17
C ASN A 476 -31.54 -6.50 -23.71
N GLY A 477 -31.77 -6.28 -22.42
CA GLY A 477 -33.08 -6.40 -21.76
C GLY A 477 -33.51 -7.83 -21.41
N ILE A 478 -32.78 -8.86 -21.84
CA ILE A 478 -32.99 -10.26 -21.49
C ILE A 478 -32.49 -10.48 -20.06
N LEU A 479 -33.37 -10.92 -19.17
CA LEU A 479 -33.02 -11.29 -17.80
C LEU A 479 -32.23 -12.61 -17.80
N LEU A 480 -31.05 -12.59 -17.20
CA LEU A 480 -30.17 -13.75 -17.07
C LEU A 480 -30.45 -14.53 -15.78
N VAL A 481 -30.08 -15.81 -15.78
CA VAL A 481 -30.24 -16.72 -14.64
C VAL A 481 -28.90 -16.99 -13.96
N ARG A 482 -28.84 -16.77 -12.63
CA ARG A 482 -27.67 -17.07 -11.80
C ARG A 482 -27.27 -18.55 -11.87
N ASP A 483 -25.97 -18.82 -11.80
CA ASP A 483 -25.34 -20.14 -11.85
C ASP A 483 -25.55 -20.89 -13.19
N GLN A 484 -26.12 -20.21 -14.18
CA GLN A 484 -26.32 -20.72 -15.54
C GLN A 484 -25.76 -19.76 -16.59
N ASP A 485 -26.17 -18.49 -16.53
CA ASP A 485 -25.79 -17.46 -17.50
C ASP A 485 -24.73 -16.49 -16.93
N TYR A 486 -24.59 -16.42 -15.60
CA TYR A 486 -23.55 -15.70 -14.87
C TYR A 486 -23.34 -16.34 -13.49
N ILE A 487 -22.17 -16.13 -12.90
CA ILE A 487 -21.87 -16.41 -11.49
C ILE A 487 -21.56 -15.10 -10.77
N ILE A 488 -21.87 -15.03 -9.47
CA ILE A 488 -21.64 -13.87 -8.64
C ILE A 488 -21.13 -14.30 -7.26
N GLU A 489 -20.09 -13.65 -6.77
CA GLU A 489 -19.60 -13.75 -5.40
C GLU A 489 -20.01 -12.49 -4.64
N TYR A 490 -20.84 -12.69 -3.62
CA TYR A 490 -21.53 -11.58 -2.96
C TYR A 490 -20.60 -10.72 -2.09
N ASP A 491 -19.58 -11.31 -1.48
CA ASP A 491 -18.69 -10.61 -0.56
C ASP A 491 -17.71 -9.71 -1.32
N SER A 492 -17.14 -10.20 -2.43
CA SER A 492 -16.20 -9.44 -3.27
C SER A 492 -16.90 -8.56 -4.31
N GLY A 493 -18.17 -8.83 -4.64
CA GLY A 493 -18.86 -8.20 -5.76
C GLY A 493 -18.42 -8.75 -7.13
N TYR A 494 -17.62 -9.81 -7.16
CA TYR A 494 -17.17 -10.43 -8.40
C TYR A 494 -18.35 -11.02 -9.17
N LEU A 495 -18.54 -10.62 -10.43
CA LEU A 495 -19.55 -11.16 -11.34
C LEU A 495 -18.90 -11.59 -12.66
N GLU A 496 -19.04 -12.85 -13.02
CA GLU A 496 -18.56 -13.39 -14.30
C GLU A 496 -19.74 -13.86 -15.15
N PHE A 497 -19.81 -13.38 -16.39
CA PHE A 497 -20.79 -13.84 -17.37
C PHE A 497 -20.34 -15.17 -18.00
N LEU A 498 -21.26 -16.14 -18.05
CA LEU A 498 -21.08 -17.44 -18.71
C LEU A 498 -21.79 -17.50 -20.08
N THR A 499 -22.44 -16.40 -20.49
CA THR A 499 -23.26 -16.33 -21.70
C THR A 499 -22.59 -15.55 -22.81
N ASP A 500 -22.73 -16.03 -24.05
CA ASP A 500 -22.17 -15.36 -25.23
C ASP A 500 -22.90 -14.05 -25.60
N LEU A 501 -24.03 -13.74 -24.94
CA LEU A 501 -24.84 -12.55 -25.23
C LEU A 501 -24.07 -11.24 -25.01
N ILE A 502 -23.06 -11.24 -24.14
CA ILE A 502 -22.20 -10.08 -23.89
C ILE A 502 -21.27 -9.78 -25.07
N TYR A 503 -21.08 -10.73 -26.00
CA TYR A 503 -20.21 -10.57 -27.17
C TYR A 503 -20.93 -9.93 -28.38
N GLU A 504 -22.23 -9.64 -28.27
CA GLU A 504 -22.93 -8.90 -29.31
C GLU A 504 -22.41 -7.46 -29.40
N PRO A 505 -22.19 -6.90 -30.61
CA PRO A 505 -21.82 -5.49 -30.76
C PRO A 505 -22.86 -4.58 -30.09
N ASP A 506 -22.41 -3.64 -29.28
CA ASP A 506 -23.24 -2.70 -28.51
C ASP A 506 -24.19 -3.36 -27.49
N ALA A 507 -23.86 -4.55 -26.98
CA ALA A 507 -24.68 -5.22 -25.98
C ALA A 507 -24.85 -4.31 -24.75
N ARG A 508 -26.07 -4.07 -24.30
CA ARG A 508 -26.33 -3.28 -23.09
C ARG A 508 -26.49 -4.21 -21.90
N ILE A 509 -25.61 -4.09 -20.92
CA ILE A 509 -25.64 -4.85 -19.68
C ILE A 509 -26.19 -3.95 -18.57
N ASP A 510 -27.33 -4.28 -17.99
CA ASP A 510 -27.89 -3.60 -16.83
C ASP A 510 -27.86 -4.57 -15.63
N ILE A 511 -27.07 -4.25 -14.60
CA ILE A 511 -26.98 -5.02 -13.35
C ILE A 511 -27.51 -4.16 -12.21
N THR A 512 -28.59 -4.60 -11.57
CA THR A 512 -29.19 -3.90 -10.40
C THR A 512 -29.11 -4.82 -9.20
N TYR A 513 -28.67 -4.32 -8.04
CA TYR A 513 -28.51 -5.14 -6.82
C TYR A 513 -28.58 -4.27 -5.56
N GLU A 514 -28.74 -4.89 -4.40
CA GLU A 514 -28.64 -4.21 -3.09
C GLU A 514 -27.35 -4.63 -2.40
N TYR A 515 -26.63 -3.71 -1.73
CA TYR A 515 -25.40 -4.03 -0.99
C TYR A 515 -25.36 -3.37 0.40
N SER A 516 -24.56 -3.94 1.31
CA SER A 516 -24.34 -3.46 2.68
C SER A 516 -22.90 -2.92 2.84
N PRO A 517 -22.69 -1.60 2.90
CA PRO A 517 -21.34 -1.03 3.03
C PRO A 517 -20.63 -1.47 4.33
N PHE A 518 -19.30 -1.65 4.27
CA PHE A 518 -18.43 -2.08 5.39
C PHE A 518 -18.38 -1.07 6.54
N PHE A 519 -18.46 0.22 6.23
CA PHE A 519 -18.51 1.29 7.21
C PHE A 519 -19.93 1.78 7.36
N ALA A 520 -20.30 2.15 8.59
CA ALA A 520 -21.62 2.67 8.93
C ALA A 520 -21.84 4.05 8.30
N GLU A 521 -22.01 4.08 6.98
CA GLU A 521 -22.59 5.23 6.33
C GLU A 521 -23.97 5.45 6.94
N SER A 522 -24.21 6.69 7.32
CA SER A 522 -25.35 7.08 8.13
C SER A 522 -26.65 6.41 7.66
N SER A 523 -27.34 5.73 8.58
CA SER A 523 -28.59 5.09 8.21
C SER A 523 -29.59 6.11 7.68
N LYS A 524 -30.11 5.85 6.49
CA LYS A 524 -31.08 6.72 5.86
C LYS A 524 -32.48 6.42 6.37
N VAL A 525 -33.17 7.47 6.80
CA VAL A 525 -34.58 7.43 7.16
C VAL A 525 -35.38 7.87 5.94
N LEU A 526 -36.27 7.01 5.48
CA LEU A 526 -37.21 7.31 4.42
C LEU A 526 -38.59 7.55 5.02
N ALA A 527 -39.25 8.66 4.71
CA ALA A 527 -40.67 8.82 5.03
C ALA A 527 -41.41 9.55 3.91
N GLY A 528 -42.67 9.20 3.72
CA GLY A 528 -43.45 9.74 2.62
C GLY A 528 -44.94 9.66 2.88
N VAL A 529 -45.67 10.51 2.18
CA VAL A 529 -47.12 10.55 2.18
C VAL A 529 -47.62 10.69 0.75
N ARG A 530 -48.70 9.98 0.41
CA ARG A 530 -49.40 10.11 -0.85
C ARG A 530 -50.89 10.27 -0.58
N GLY A 531 -51.50 11.28 -1.19
CA GLY A 531 -52.94 11.47 -1.21
C GLY A 531 -53.46 11.32 -2.62
N GLU A 532 -54.54 10.56 -2.81
CA GLU A 532 -55.20 10.37 -4.10
C GLU A 532 -56.70 10.62 -3.98
N ILE A 533 -57.26 11.31 -4.97
CA ILE A 533 -58.70 11.54 -5.10
C ILE A 533 -59.16 10.92 -6.42
N GLY A 534 -60.03 9.91 -6.32
CA GLY A 534 -60.75 9.34 -7.46
C GLY A 534 -61.81 10.30 -8.01
N LEU A 535 -61.80 10.53 -9.31
CA LEU A 535 -62.74 11.39 -10.03
C LEU A 535 -63.88 10.60 -10.74
N GLY A 536 -63.82 9.27 -10.73
CA GLY A 536 -64.78 8.36 -11.39
C GLY A 536 -64.24 7.77 -12.70
N GLU A 537 -64.81 6.66 -13.17
CA GLU A 537 -64.32 5.91 -14.36
C GLU A 537 -62.80 5.68 -14.34
N ASP A 538 -62.22 5.20 -13.24
CA ASP A 538 -60.76 4.99 -13.10
C ASP A 538 -59.88 6.25 -13.28
N SER A 539 -60.48 7.44 -13.32
CA SER A 539 -59.78 8.73 -13.30
C SER A 539 -59.37 9.10 -11.87
N ASN A 540 -58.16 9.64 -11.70
CA ASN A 540 -57.63 10.05 -10.41
C ASN A 540 -56.66 11.23 -10.50
N VAL A 541 -56.46 11.89 -9.37
CA VAL A 541 -55.38 12.86 -9.13
C VAL A 541 -54.66 12.44 -7.87
N GLY A 542 -53.34 12.33 -7.95
CA GLY A 542 -52.48 12.02 -6.81
C GLY A 542 -51.44 13.11 -6.57
N VAL A 543 -51.07 13.26 -5.30
CA VAL A 543 -49.94 14.08 -4.85
C VAL A 543 -49.10 13.21 -3.93
N THR A 544 -47.79 13.17 -4.19
CA THR A 544 -46.82 12.40 -3.40
C THR A 544 -45.77 13.35 -2.83
N TYR A 545 -45.44 13.18 -1.56
CA TYR A 545 -44.23 13.73 -0.95
C TYR A 545 -43.40 12.57 -0.41
N LEU A 546 -42.12 12.52 -0.75
CA LEU A 546 -41.17 11.52 -0.27
C LEU A 546 -39.90 12.23 0.20
N GLY A 547 -39.43 11.91 1.39
CA GLY A 547 -38.18 12.41 1.95
C GLY A 547 -37.27 11.25 2.36
N GLU A 548 -36.00 11.40 2.06
CA GLU A 548 -34.91 10.50 2.40
C GLU A 548 -33.86 11.35 3.12
N TRP A 549 -33.64 11.07 4.40
CA TRP A 549 -32.73 11.84 5.26
C TRP A 549 -31.62 10.93 5.76
N ALA A 550 -30.40 11.21 5.32
CA ALA A 550 -29.21 10.67 5.93
C ALA A 550 -28.99 11.28 7.33
N SER A 551 -28.45 10.48 8.25
CA SER A 551 -28.08 10.99 9.57
C SER A 551 -26.75 11.73 9.46
N LYS A 552 -26.55 12.80 10.24
CA LYS A 552 -25.21 13.39 10.34
C LYS A 552 -24.29 12.42 11.12
N PRO A 553 -22.98 12.37 10.81
CA PRO A 553 -22.00 11.71 11.67
C PRO A 553 -22.15 12.18 13.12
N ARG A 554 -21.95 11.29 14.07
CA ARG A 554 -21.91 11.67 15.49
C ARG A 554 -20.61 12.46 15.72
N HIS A 555 -20.60 13.37 16.69
CA HIS A 555 -19.42 14.17 17.09
C HIS A 555 -18.84 15.17 16.07
N GLY A 556 -19.48 15.41 14.92
CA GLY A 556 -19.06 16.49 14.02
C GLY A 556 -17.96 16.12 13.02
N GLU A 557 -17.66 14.81 12.91
CA GLU A 557 -16.74 14.25 11.93
C GLU A 557 -17.06 14.74 10.51
N ILE A 558 -16.01 15.13 9.78
CA ILE A 558 -16.12 15.41 8.35
C ILE A 558 -15.94 14.09 7.60
N PRO A 559 -16.95 13.62 6.85
CA PRO A 559 -16.79 12.41 6.04
C PRO A 559 -15.88 12.67 4.84
N SER A 560 -15.19 11.64 4.36
CA SER A 560 -14.54 11.66 3.05
C SER A 560 -15.55 11.95 1.93
N ILE A 561 -15.09 12.49 0.80
CA ILE A 561 -15.94 12.91 -0.32
C ILE A 561 -16.89 11.81 -0.82
N ASP A 562 -16.44 10.56 -0.82
CA ASP A 562 -17.25 9.40 -1.25
C ASP A 562 -18.35 9.01 -0.26
N ASN A 563 -18.18 9.39 1.01
CA ASN A 563 -19.05 8.98 2.12
C ASN A 563 -19.93 10.13 2.63
N ALA A 564 -19.99 11.24 1.89
CA ALA A 564 -20.76 12.41 2.29
C ALA A 564 -22.28 12.08 2.35
N PRO A 565 -22.94 12.28 3.51
CA PRO A 565 -24.33 11.87 3.69
C PRO A 565 -25.28 12.73 2.85
N THR A 566 -26.05 12.07 1.99
CA THR A 566 -26.98 12.71 1.05
C THR A 566 -28.43 12.72 1.55
N THR A 567 -29.18 13.79 1.29
CA THR A 567 -30.61 13.90 1.61
C THR A 567 -31.38 14.33 0.37
N GLN A 568 -32.53 13.70 0.12
CA GLN A 568 -33.37 14.02 -1.03
C GLN A 568 -34.83 14.18 -0.61
N ASN A 569 -35.50 15.20 -1.12
CA ASN A 569 -36.95 15.35 -0.96
C ASN A 569 -37.60 15.49 -2.33
N ILE A 570 -38.65 14.73 -2.58
CA ILE A 570 -39.36 14.71 -3.86
C ILE A 570 -40.82 15.07 -3.64
N LEU A 571 -41.31 15.99 -4.46
CA LEU A 571 -42.72 16.34 -4.56
C LEU A 571 -43.20 15.97 -5.95
N ASP A 572 -44.23 15.13 -6.03
CA ASP A 572 -44.82 14.65 -7.27
C ASP A 572 -46.33 14.92 -7.31
N THR A 573 -46.86 15.16 -8.51
CA THR A 573 -48.29 15.29 -8.77
C THR A 573 -48.61 14.60 -10.08
N ASN A 574 -49.56 13.66 -10.03
CA ASN A 574 -49.98 12.89 -11.19
C ASN A 574 -51.50 13.01 -11.43
N LEU A 575 -51.89 12.99 -12.70
CA LEU A 575 -53.26 13.08 -13.19
C LEU A 575 -53.50 11.96 -14.19
N ARG A 576 -54.49 11.10 -13.94
CA ARG A 576 -55.01 10.13 -14.90
C ARG A 576 -56.48 10.44 -15.16
N LEU A 577 -56.82 10.68 -16.42
CA LEU A 577 -58.20 10.86 -16.88
C LEU A 577 -58.53 9.76 -17.88
N TYR A 578 -59.57 9.01 -17.61
CA TYR A 578 -60.11 7.99 -18.50
C TYR A 578 -61.47 8.47 -19.00
N TYR A 579 -61.64 8.45 -20.32
CA TYR A 579 -62.87 8.91 -20.96
C TYR A 579 -63.26 7.95 -22.08
N HIS A 580 -64.57 7.76 -22.27
CA HIS A 580 -65.15 6.96 -23.34
C HIS A 580 -65.75 7.86 -24.43
N PRO A 581 -64.97 8.34 -25.41
CA PRO A 581 -65.45 9.23 -26.45
C PRO A 581 -66.36 8.52 -27.43
N GLU A 582 -67.67 8.54 -27.17
CA GLU A 582 -68.69 7.96 -28.07
C GLU A 582 -68.59 8.49 -29.51
N PHE A 583 -68.14 9.73 -29.71
CA PHE A 583 -68.00 10.30 -31.05
C PHE A 583 -66.97 9.54 -31.90
N MET A 584 -65.92 8.97 -31.29
CA MET A 584 -64.91 8.19 -32.01
C MET A 584 -65.46 6.82 -32.38
N THR A 585 -66.16 6.15 -31.47
CA THR A 585 -66.86 4.89 -31.73
C THR A 585 -67.84 5.05 -32.89
N ASN A 586 -68.72 6.05 -32.79
CA ASN A 586 -69.72 6.35 -33.81
C ASN A 586 -69.10 6.77 -35.16
N MET A 587 -67.94 7.43 -35.16
CA MET A 587 -67.23 7.80 -36.38
C MET A 587 -66.68 6.56 -37.11
N ILE A 588 -66.17 5.58 -36.37
CA ILE A 588 -65.66 4.31 -36.92
C ILE A 588 -66.81 3.45 -37.44
N ASP A 589 -67.92 3.34 -36.70
CA ASP A 589 -69.15 2.66 -37.14
C ASP A 589 -69.78 3.29 -38.40
N GLY A 590 -69.45 4.55 -38.69
CA GLY A 590 -69.88 5.24 -39.90
C GLY A 590 -69.19 4.76 -41.19
N LEU A 591 -68.13 3.94 -41.10
CA LEU A 591 -67.43 3.38 -42.25
C LEU A 591 -68.11 2.10 -42.75
N PRO A 592 -68.39 1.98 -44.06
CA PRO A 592 -69.08 0.80 -44.59
C PRO A 592 -68.25 -0.48 -44.36
N LEU A 593 -68.93 -1.55 -43.91
CA LEU A 593 -68.38 -2.89 -43.59
C LEU A 593 -67.63 -2.98 -42.24
N ILE A 594 -67.69 -1.98 -41.36
CA ILE A 594 -67.08 -1.98 -40.03
C ILE A 594 -68.15 -1.70 -38.98
N GLU A 595 -68.27 -2.57 -37.96
CA GLU A 595 -69.06 -2.34 -36.74
C GLU A 595 -68.13 -2.58 -35.55
N THR A 596 -68.07 -1.63 -34.63
CA THR A 596 -67.24 -1.72 -33.42
C THR A 596 -67.96 -2.50 -32.33
N GLU A 597 -67.31 -3.54 -31.81
CA GLU A 597 -67.85 -4.37 -30.72
C GLU A 597 -67.57 -3.78 -29.33
N TYR A 598 -66.61 -2.85 -29.24
CA TYR A 598 -66.14 -2.24 -27.99
C TYR A 598 -66.12 -0.71 -28.11
N PRO A 599 -66.44 0.03 -27.02
CA PRO A 599 -66.37 1.49 -27.03
C PRO A 599 -64.93 1.97 -27.20
N SER A 600 -64.75 3.11 -27.89
CA SER A 600 -63.48 3.82 -27.90
C SER A 600 -63.12 4.32 -26.51
N THR A 601 -61.85 4.20 -26.14
CA THR A 601 -61.30 4.65 -24.86
C THR A 601 -60.19 5.68 -25.11
N LEU A 602 -60.14 6.72 -24.29
CA LEU A 602 -59.11 7.74 -24.28
C LEU A 602 -58.57 7.88 -22.85
N SER A 603 -57.29 7.57 -22.67
CA SER A 603 -56.55 7.82 -21.43
C SER A 603 -55.62 9.00 -21.62
N ILE A 604 -55.72 10.00 -20.73
CA ILE A 604 -54.79 11.13 -20.64
C ILE A 604 -54.06 10.99 -19.31
N GLU A 605 -52.74 10.94 -19.38
CA GLU A 605 -51.85 10.85 -18.23
C GLU A 605 -50.90 12.04 -18.25
N ALA A 606 -50.70 12.67 -17.10
CA ALA A 606 -49.77 13.76 -16.91
C ALA A 606 -49.15 13.66 -15.52
N GLU A 607 -47.84 13.84 -15.43
CA GLU A 607 -47.08 13.79 -14.18
C GLU A 607 -46.10 14.97 -14.14
N VAL A 608 -45.95 15.56 -12.96
CA VAL A 608 -44.98 16.64 -12.70
C VAL A 608 -44.32 16.37 -11.36
N ALA A 609 -43.02 16.10 -11.40
CA ALA A 609 -42.20 15.89 -10.21
C ALA A 609 -41.13 16.97 -10.05
N ARG A 610 -40.78 17.28 -8.81
CA ARG A 610 -39.67 18.16 -8.44
C ARG A 610 -38.88 17.54 -7.31
N SER A 611 -37.57 17.41 -7.51
CA SER A 611 -36.62 16.95 -6.50
C SER A 611 -35.86 18.13 -5.88
N PHE A 612 -35.60 18.04 -4.59
CA PHE A 612 -34.73 18.90 -3.80
C PHE A 612 -33.64 18.01 -3.19
N LEU A 613 -32.54 17.87 -3.92
CA LEU A 613 -31.36 17.12 -3.48
C LEU A 613 -30.43 18.05 -2.68
N ASN A 614 -30.03 17.58 -1.51
CA ASN A 614 -28.86 18.07 -0.80
C ASN A 614 -27.77 16.97 -0.83
N PRO A 615 -26.74 17.10 -1.68
CA PRO A 615 -25.69 16.08 -1.83
C PRO A 615 -24.75 16.01 -0.62
N ASN A 616 -24.80 16.97 0.31
CA ASN A 616 -23.99 16.90 1.52
C ASN A 616 -24.71 17.60 2.69
N VAL A 617 -25.20 16.80 3.64
CA VAL A 617 -25.92 17.32 4.83
C VAL A 617 -24.96 17.93 5.86
N VAL A 618 -23.69 17.53 5.86
CA VAL A 618 -22.64 18.10 6.71
C VAL A 618 -22.23 19.48 6.19
N GLY A 619 -22.13 19.62 4.86
CA GLY A 619 -21.77 20.85 4.16
C GLY A 619 -20.28 20.94 3.80
N THR A 620 -19.45 20.06 4.36
CA THR A 620 -18.02 19.87 4.08
C THR A 620 -17.74 18.38 3.92
N ALA A 621 -16.70 18.01 3.16
CA ALA A 621 -16.20 16.65 3.03
C ALA A 621 -14.68 16.69 2.83
N ASN A 622 -13.95 15.71 3.34
CA ASN A 622 -12.50 15.62 3.18
C ASN A 622 -12.16 15.04 1.81
N VAL A 623 -11.24 15.68 1.11
CA VAL A 623 -10.63 15.13 -0.12
C VAL A 623 -9.50 14.18 0.28
N ASP A 624 -8.64 14.67 1.18
CA ASP A 624 -7.64 13.90 1.92
C ASP A 624 -7.59 14.46 3.34
N ASP A 625 -7.49 13.58 4.35
CA ASP A 625 -7.38 13.93 5.76
C ASP A 625 -5.99 13.65 6.35
N MET A 626 -5.05 13.16 5.54
CA MET A 626 -3.66 12.84 5.91
C MET A 626 -3.50 11.74 6.97
N GLU A 627 -4.58 11.11 7.44
CA GLU A 627 -4.49 10.03 8.43
C GLU A 627 -3.85 8.76 7.87
N GLY A 628 -4.01 8.53 6.56
CA GLY A 628 -3.45 7.37 5.87
C GLY A 628 -2.04 7.58 5.36
N THR A 629 -1.42 8.74 5.58
CA THR A 629 -0.18 9.12 4.90
C THR A 629 1.05 8.37 5.41
N LYS A 630 1.10 8.05 6.70
CA LYS A 630 2.24 7.36 7.33
C LYS A 630 2.18 5.85 7.09
N ILE A 631 3.22 5.28 6.47
CA ILE A 631 3.40 3.83 6.33
C ILE A 631 4.45 3.40 7.35
N ALA A 632 4.07 2.65 8.40
CA ALA A 632 4.99 2.30 9.48
C ALA A 632 4.95 0.80 9.82
N PRO A 633 5.68 -0.08 9.11
CA PRO A 633 5.96 -1.42 9.59
C PRO A 633 6.71 -1.37 10.93
N GLY A 634 6.04 -1.81 12.01
CA GLY A 634 6.65 -1.94 13.33
C GLY A 634 7.32 -3.30 13.54
N PHE A 635 8.37 -3.31 14.35
CA PHE A 635 8.99 -4.53 14.86
C PHE A 635 8.34 -4.95 16.18
N PRO A 636 8.23 -6.26 16.46
CA PRO A 636 7.63 -6.76 17.70
C PRO A 636 8.50 -6.40 18.91
N MET A 637 7.87 -5.86 19.95
CA MET A 637 8.50 -5.55 21.24
C MET A 637 8.47 -6.72 22.22
N ARG A 638 8.25 -7.94 21.71
CA ARG A 638 8.34 -9.16 22.51
C ARG A 638 9.77 -9.62 22.59
N TYR A 639 10.26 -9.96 23.78
CA TYR A 639 11.68 -10.31 23.92
C TYR A 639 12.03 -11.63 23.21
N GLU A 640 11.07 -12.54 23.04
CA GLU A 640 11.29 -13.80 22.33
C GLU A 640 11.52 -13.63 20.82
N ALA A 641 11.19 -12.46 20.26
CA ALA A 641 11.41 -12.15 18.84
C ALA A 641 12.84 -11.66 18.54
N TRP A 642 13.71 -11.62 19.55
CA TRP A 642 15.06 -11.07 19.48
C TRP A 642 16.06 -12.03 20.13
N GLN A 643 17.19 -12.21 19.47
CA GLN A 643 18.27 -13.08 19.94
C GLN A 643 19.59 -12.30 20.03
N PRO A 644 20.63 -12.81 20.70
CA PRO A 644 21.92 -12.16 20.73
C PRO A 644 22.45 -11.89 19.32
N SER A 645 23.16 -10.78 19.13
CA SER A 645 23.71 -10.42 17.83
C SER A 645 25.18 -10.80 17.68
N SER A 646 25.62 -10.95 16.44
CA SER A 646 27.03 -10.92 16.07
C SER A 646 27.67 -9.56 16.41
N PRO A 647 29.00 -9.50 16.59
CA PRO A 647 29.66 -8.24 16.95
C PRO A 647 29.47 -7.18 15.86
N PRO A 648 29.22 -5.91 16.25
CA PRO A 648 29.08 -4.82 15.29
C PRO A 648 30.43 -4.33 14.77
N GLY A 649 30.41 -3.67 13.63
CA GLY A 649 31.44 -2.76 13.17
C GLY A 649 32.84 -3.38 13.07
N ASN A 650 33.83 -2.59 13.51
CA ASN A 650 35.22 -3.00 13.50
C ASN A 650 35.46 -4.10 14.55
N GLN A 651 35.52 -5.35 14.08
CA GLN A 651 35.78 -6.55 14.86
C GLN A 651 37.13 -6.54 15.62
N LEU A 652 38.01 -5.56 15.39
CA LEU A 652 39.18 -5.36 16.24
C LEU A 652 38.84 -4.70 17.57
N VAL A 653 37.81 -3.85 17.57
CA VAL A 653 37.34 -3.05 18.71
C VAL A 653 36.18 -3.78 19.39
N TYR A 654 35.11 -4.02 18.64
CA TYR A 654 33.93 -4.76 19.09
C TYR A 654 34.12 -6.25 18.79
N ASN A 655 34.84 -6.94 19.68
CA ASN A 655 35.04 -8.38 19.60
C ASN A 655 34.40 -9.09 20.80
N GLU A 656 34.46 -10.42 20.78
CA GLU A 656 33.84 -11.28 21.79
C GLU A 656 34.40 -11.03 23.20
N LYS A 657 35.63 -10.49 23.32
CA LYS A 657 36.24 -10.19 24.63
C LYS A 657 35.57 -9.02 25.33
N ASN A 658 35.03 -8.06 24.59
CA ASN A 658 34.46 -6.86 25.20
C ASN A 658 32.92 -6.91 25.28
N ARG A 659 32.32 -7.95 24.71
CA ARG A 659 30.89 -8.22 24.68
C ARG A 659 30.26 -8.37 26.07
N VAL A 660 29.02 -7.92 26.19
CA VAL A 660 28.10 -8.16 27.28
C VAL A 660 26.80 -8.73 26.72
N LEU A 661 26.34 -9.85 27.27
CA LEU A 661 25.04 -10.42 26.90
C LEU A 661 23.94 -9.59 27.57
N LEU A 662 23.14 -8.89 26.76
CA LEU A 662 22.02 -8.11 27.27
C LEU A 662 20.97 -9.04 27.88
N SER A 663 20.42 -8.67 29.03
CA SER A 663 19.24 -9.35 29.56
C SER A 663 18.00 -8.76 28.91
N GLN A 664 17.13 -9.62 28.37
CA GLN A 664 15.88 -9.20 27.75
C GLN A 664 14.70 -9.60 28.64
N SER A 665 13.71 -8.73 28.75
CA SER A 665 12.43 -9.01 29.41
C SER A 665 11.33 -8.14 28.82
N GLU A 666 10.07 -8.39 29.20
CA GLU A 666 8.94 -7.59 28.73
C GLU A 666 7.93 -7.31 29.83
N PHE A 667 7.14 -6.26 29.64
CA PHE A 667 5.92 -6.02 30.42
C PHE A 667 4.88 -5.30 29.55
N ASN A 668 3.62 -5.37 29.99
CA ASN A 668 2.53 -4.62 29.37
C ASN A 668 2.34 -3.28 30.07
N ILE A 669 2.13 -2.23 29.29
CA ILE A 669 1.76 -0.90 29.79
C ILE A 669 0.54 -0.39 29.02
N GLU A 670 -0.35 0.35 29.69
CA GLU A 670 -1.41 1.09 29.00
C GLU A 670 -0.74 2.19 28.15
N GLN A 671 -1.10 2.32 26.87
CA GLN A 671 -0.48 3.33 26.02
C GLN A 671 -0.69 4.75 26.57
N SER A 672 -1.77 4.99 27.31
CA SER A 672 -2.03 6.25 28.02
C SER A 672 -1.01 6.61 29.11
N GLU A 673 -0.29 5.61 29.64
CA GLU A 673 0.83 5.85 30.55
C GLU A 673 2.10 6.33 29.81
N ILE A 674 2.24 6.04 28.52
CA ILE A 674 3.30 6.57 27.66
C ILE A 674 2.98 8.01 27.27
N ASN A 675 1.77 8.23 26.76
CA ASN A 675 1.23 9.55 26.41
C ASN A 675 -0.24 9.60 26.80
N SER A 676 -0.66 10.58 27.60
CA SER A 676 -2.05 10.70 28.08
C SER A 676 -3.11 10.83 26.99
N ASP A 677 -2.72 11.20 25.77
CA ASP A 677 -3.62 11.31 24.61
C ASP A 677 -3.81 9.96 23.88
N PHE A 678 -3.08 8.91 24.28
CA PHE A 678 -3.24 7.57 23.73
C PHE A 678 -4.39 6.82 24.39
N THR A 679 -4.79 5.70 23.78
CA THR A 679 -5.84 4.81 24.29
C THR A 679 -5.36 4.02 25.51
N ASP A 680 -6.27 3.58 26.38
CA ASP A 680 -5.94 2.63 27.48
C ASP A 680 -5.76 1.17 26.99
N ASP A 681 -5.50 0.98 25.69
CA ASP A 681 -5.14 -0.32 25.16
C ASP A 681 -3.68 -0.65 25.58
N PHE A 682 -3.40 -1.93 25.84
CA PHE A 682 -2.08 -2.36 26.29
C PHE A 682 -1.11 -2.54 25.11
N THR A 683 0.13 -2.14 25.32
CA THR A 683 1.26 -2.47 24.43
C THR A 683 2.35 -3.21 25.18
N TYR A 684 3.09 -4.06 24.46
CA TYR A 684 4.29 -4.71 24.97
C TYR A 684 5.46 -3.74 24.96
N VAL A 685 6.27 -3.78 26.01
CA VAL A 685 7.50 -3.00 26.14
C VAL A 685 8.68 -3.96 26.27
N LEU A 686 9.62 -3.88 25.32
CA LEU A 686 10.88 -4.60 25.37
C LEU A 686 11.84 -3.92 26.33
N VAL A 687 12.38 -4.65 27.30
CA VAL A 687 13.30 -4.14 28.30
C VAL A 687 14.69 -4.72 28.09
N LEU A 688 15.65 -3.86 27.78
CA LEU A 688 17.06 -4.18 27.73
C LEU A 688 17.70 -3.85 29.08
N GLY A 689 18.33 -4.85 29.71
CA GLY A 689 19.07 -4.72 30.96
C GLY A 689 20.44 -5.41 30.88
N ASN A 690 21.17 -5.42 31.99
CA ASN A 690 22.57 -5.88 32.01
C ASN A 690 23.41 -5.17 30.93
N LEU A 691 23.23 -3.85 30.81
CA LEU A 691 23.89 -3.00 29.83
C LEU A 691 25.43 -3.04 30.02
N PRO A 692 26.22 -2.85 28.95
CA PRO A 692 27.68 -2.84 29.04
C PRO A 692 28.14 -1.74 29.98
N LYS A 693 29.26 -1.98 30.69
CA LYS A 693 29.81 -1.01 31.64
C LYS A 693 31.31 -1.11 31.72
N ASN A 694 31.99 0.04 31.76
CA ASN A 694 33.42 0.12 32.06
C ASN A 694 33.68 0.10 33.59
N PRO A 695 34.42 -0.91 34.12
CA PRO A 695 34.52 -1.12 35.56
C PRO A 695 35.60 -0.30 36.29
N PHE A 696 36.49 0.45 35.60
CA PHE A 696 37.58 1.22 36.22
C PHE A 696 38.05 2.44 35.38
N GLU A 697 38.60 3.50 36.00
CA GLU A 697 39.34 4.60 35.34
C GLU A 697 40.52 4.08 34.48
N GLY A 698 40.50 4.27 33.15
CA GLY A 698 41.63 4.01 32.21
C GLY A 698 41.22 3.73 30.75
N GLU A 699 42.20 3.62 29.83
CA GLU A 699 41.98 3.14 28.44
C GLU A 699 41.57 1.65 28.44
N PHE A 700 40.28 1.38 28.52
CA PHE A 700 39.71 0.08 28.21
C PHE A 700 39.22 0.08 26.76
N PRO A 701 39.20 -1.08 26.10
CA PRO A 701 38.49 -1.17 24.83
C PRO A 701 36.98 -1.02 25.09
N GLU A 702 36.28 -0.32 24.18
CA GLU A 702 34.84 -0.12 24.19
C GLU A 702 34.09 -1.43 24.43
N ARG A 703 33.04 -1.37 25.26
CA ARG A 703 32.22 -2.54 25.61
C ARG A 703 30.86 -2.41 24.98
N TRP A 704 30.38 -3.51 24.44
CA TRP A 704 29.15 -3.52 23.67
C TRP A 704 28.24 -4.68 24.08
N GLY A 705 26.96 -4.57 23.78
CA GLY A 705 26.01 -5.68 23.85
C GLY A 705 24.88 -5.44 22.86
N GLY A 706 24.45 -6.49 22.15
CA GLY A 706 23.47 -6.36 21.09
C GLY A 706 22.54 -7.54 20.94
N ILE A 707 21.39 -7.26 20.33
CA ILE A 707 20.36 -8.22 19.94
C ILE A 707 20.01 -8.01 18.47
N CYS A 708 19.66 -9.09 17.78
CA CYS A 708 19.34 -9.09 16.36
C CYS A 708 18.06 -9.89 16.12
N ARG A 709 17.40 -9.61 14.99
CA ARG A 709 16.30 -10.41 14.47
C ARG A 709 16.28 -10.37 12.95
N ASN A 710 15.67 -11.38 12.35
CA ASN A 710 15.32 -11.36 10.94
C ASN A 710 14.08 -10.47 10.70
N ILE A 711 14.13 -9.61 9.68
CA ILE A 711 13.00 -8.82 9.19
C ILE A 711 12.46 -9.36 7.85
N SER A 712 13.31 -9.96 7.02
CA SER A 712 12.95 -10.66 5.78
C SER A 712 14.02 -11.67 5.39
N VAL A 713 13.61 -12.94 5.28
CA VAL A 713 14.41 -14.05 4.74
C VAL A 713 15.02 -13.71 3.37
N HIS A 714 14.27 -12.97 2.56
CA HIS A 714 14.63 -12.68 1.18
C HIS A 714 15.23 -11.28 1.03
N GLY A 715 15.14 -10.41 2.04
CA GLY A 715 15.42 -8.98 1.91
C GLY A 715 14.16 -8.18 1.59
N MET A 716 14.18 -6.89 1.89
CA MET A 716 13.12 -5.95 1.58
C MET A 716 13.71 -4.73 0.88
N ASP A 717 13.04 -4.31 -0.19
CA ASP A 717 13.31 -3.03 -0.84
C ASP A 717 12.77 -1.89 0.02
N TYR A 718 13.64 -1.05 0.55
CA TYR A 718 13.24 0.11 1.34
C TYR A 718 13.08 1.37 0.47
N ILE A 719 13.65 1.37 -0.75
CA ILE A 719 13.52 2.46 -1.72
C ILE A 719 12.16 2.40 -2.41
N GLU A 720 11.81 1.25 -3.00
CA GLU A 720 10.49 1.04 -3.66
C GLU A 720 9.33 1.24 -2.67
N LYS A 721 9.57 0.97 -1.39
CA LYS A 721 8.56 1.15 -0.32
C LYS A 721 8.51 2.56 0.27
N GLU A 722 9.33 3.47 -0.25
CA GLU A 722 9.42 4.87 0.19
C GLU A 722 9.66 5.00 1.71
N TYR A 723 10.49 4.12 2.28
CA TYR A 723 10.87 4.21 3.69
C TYR A 723 11.94 5.28 3.87
N LYS A 724 11.67 6.24 4.75
CA LYS A 724 12.50 7.46 4.91
C LYS A 724 13.02 7.66 6.32
N TYR A 725 12.37 7.13 7.34
CA TYR A 725 12.74 7.35 8.74
C TYR A 725 12.79 6.04 9.54
N LEU A 726 13.71 5.97 10.49
CA LEU A 726 13.64 5.06 11.62
C LEU A 726 12.97 5.79 12.78
N GLU A 727 11.84 5.28 13.27
CA GLU A 727 11.13 5.83 14.41
C GLU A 727 11.12 4.87 15.60
N MET A 728 11.28 5.42 16.81
CA MET A 728 11.24 4.65 18.04
C MET A 728 10.65 5.44 19.21
N MET A 729 9.96 4.72 20.08
CA MET A 729 9.45 5.24 21.35
C MET A 729 10.20 4.55 22.49
N VAL A 730 11.11 5.28 23.13
CA VAL A 730 12.08 4.73 24.06
C VAL A 730 12.02 5.46 25.39
N TRP A 731 12.09 4.72 26.49
CA TRP A 731 12.23 5.28 27.82
C TRP A 731 13.67 5.14 28.30
N PHE A 732 14.22 6.25 28.77
CA PHE A 732 15.55 6.30 29.39
C PHE A 732 15.47 6.77 30.86
N PRO A 733 16.23 6.16 31.78
CA PRO A 733 16.51 6.70 33.09
C PRO A 733 17.13 8.10 33.03
N ASN A 734 16.86 8.92 34.04
CA ASN A 734 17.43 10.27 34.13
C ASN A 734 18.96 10.24 34.31
N ASN A 735 19.68 11.03 33.50
CA ASN A 735 21.16 11.12 33.48
C ASN A 735 21.85 9.79 33.13
N MET A 736 21.20 8.97 32.30
CA MET A 736 21.86 7.84 31.65
C MET A 736 22.78 8.35 30.55
N ASP A 737 23.91 7.67 30.37
CA ASP A 737 24.92 7.99 29.36
C ASP A 737 25.39 6.72 28.64
N GLY A 738 25.95 6.88 27.45
CA GLY A 738 26.34 5.82 26.51
C GLY A 738 25.63 5.93 25.16
N LEU A 739 25.99 5.06 24.21
CA LEU A 739 25.44 5.08 22.85
C LEU A 739 24.44 3.94 22.64
N PHE A 740 23.35 4.25 21.93
CA PHE A 740 22.33 3.30 21.48
C PHE A 740 22.31 3.28 19.96
N HIS A 741 22.46 2.09 19.39
CA HIS A 741 22.66 1.90 17.96
C HIS A 741 21.56 1.00 17.38
N VAL A 742 21.17 1.28 16.14
CA VAL A 742 20.28 0.44 15.33
C VAL A 742 20.91 0.23 13.96
N ASP A 743 21.04 -1.03 13.56
CA ASP A 743 21.62 -1.40 12.27
C ASP A 743 20.56 -2.03 11.39
N LEU A 744 20.52 -1.65 10.11
CA LEU A 744 19.63 -2.21 9.10
C LEU A 744 20.46 -2.74 7.91
N GLY A 745 20.35 -4.02 7.60
CA GLY A 745 21.03 -4.60 6.42
C GLY A 745 21.20 -6.10 6.49
N GLU A 746 22.28 -6.62 5.92
CA GLU A 746 22.73 -8.00 6.10
C GLU A 746 23.66 -8.05 7.33
N ILE A 747 23.18 -8.66 8.41
CA ILE A 747 23.95 -8.85 9.64
C ILE A 747 24.37 -10.32 9.74
N SER A 748 25.62 -10.55 10.16
CA SER A 748 26.18 -11.91 10.32
C SER A 748 25.33 -12.73 11.30
N GLU A 749 25.06 -13.95 10.88
CA GLU A 749 24.34 -14.98 11.62
C GLU A 749 25.17 -15.61 12.73
N ASP A 750 26.50 -15.66 12.56
CA ASP A 750 27.47 -16.15 13.56
C ASP A 750 27.52 -15.19 14.77
N ALA A 751 26.59 -15.36 15.70
CA ALA A 751 26.35 -14.42 16.79
C ALA A 751 27.39 -14.56 17.90
N ASP A 752 27.87 -15.78 18.15
CA ASP A 752 28.88 -16.04 19.17
C ASP A 752 30.33 -16.07 18.64
N SER A 753 30.50 -16.08 17.31
CA SER A 753 31.77 -16.06 16.57
C SER A 753 32.58 -17.36 16.71
N ASP A 754 31.91 -18.50 16.75
CA ASP A 754 32.53 -19.84 16.76
C ASP A 754 32.57 -20.51 15.37
N SER A 755 31.87 -19.93 14.39
CA SER A 755 31.73 -20.40 13.01
C SER A 755 31.07 -21.78 12.87
N ILE A 756 30.21 -22.13 13.81
CA ILE A 756 29.35 -23.30 13.81
C ILE A 756 27.91 -22.80 13.72
N LEU A 757 27.09 -23.43 12.87
CA LEU A 757 25.67 -23.12 12.84
C LEU A 757 25.00 -23.68 14.09
N ASP A 758 24.61 -22.81 15.01
CA ASP A 758 23.81 -23.19 16.16
C ASP A 758 22.32 -22.99 15.91
N THR A 759 21.57 -24.09 16.04
CA THR A 759 20.14 -24.09 15.80
C THR A 759 19.44 -25.14 16.65
N GLU A 760 18.25 -24.80 17.16
CA GLU A 760 17.36 -25.78 17.76
C GLU A 760 16.47 -26.48 16.72
N ASP A 761 16.51 -26.00 15.46
CA ASP A 761 15.75 -26.54 14.33
C ASP A 761 16.30 -27.91 13.91
N THR A 762 15.79 -28.95 14.56
CA THR A 762 16.21 -30.34 14.34
C THR A 762 15.15 -31.18 13.62
N GLY A 763 14.26 -30.51 12.87
CA GLY A 763 13.16 -31.11 12.11
C GLY A 763 13.59 -32.10 11.03
N PRO A 764 12.63 -32.71 10.28
CA PRO A 764 12.94 -33.74 9.29
C PRO A 764 13.75 -33.21 8.10
N GLY A 765 15.07 -33.32 8.21
CA GLY A 765 16.12 -32.91 7.26
C GLY A 765 17.49 -33.01 7.95
N GLU A 766 18.61 -32.88 7.26
CA GLU A 766 19.91 -32.74 7.96
C GLU A 766 20.11 -31.33 8.55
N LYS A 767 19.24 -30.37 8.21
CA LYS A 767 19.38 -28.93 8.50
C LYS A 767 18.13 -28.23 9.08
N GLY A 768 17.11 -28.95 9.58
CA GLY A 768 15.89 -28.36 10.16
C GLY A 768 14.67 -28.37 9.23
N ASP A 769 13.55 -27.73 9.57
CA ASP A 769 12.41 -27.45 8.66
C ASP A 769 11.84 -26.01 8.74
N GLY A 770 12.58 -25.09 9.33
CA GLY A 770 12.21 -23.69 9.56
C GLY A 770 11.04 -23.51 10.52
N ARG A 771 10.73 -24.55 11.31
CA ARG A 771 9.51 -24.61 12.13
C ARG A 771 9.77 -25.16 13.52
N LEU A 772 9.30 -24.44 14.54
CA LEU A 772 9.35 -24.91 15.91
C LEU A 772 8.41 -26.11 16.13
N GLN A 773 8.97 -27.29 16.41
CA GLN A 773 8.20 -28.40 16.97
C GLN A 773 8.28 -28.40 18.51
N GLN A 774 7.25 -28.96 19.16
CA GLN A 774 7.17 -29.00 20.62
C GLN A 774 8.36 -29.73 21.31
N SER A 775 9.07 -30.61 20.61
CA SER A 775 10.27 -31.28 21.12
C SER A 775 11.56 -30.51 20.88
N GLU A 776 11.52 -29.47 20.05
CA GLU A 776 12.67 -28.73 19.53
C GLU A 776 12.88 -27.39 20.23
N ASP A 777 11.86 -26.86 20.93
CA ASP A 777 11.93 -25.66 21.78
C ASP A 777 12.81 -25.88 23.02
N VAL A 778 14.11 -26.04 22.78
CA VAL A 778 15.15 -26.38 23.77
C VAL A 778 16.24 -25.33 23.86
N GLY A 779 16.22 -24.35 22.97
CA GLY A 779 17.21 -23.31 22.80
C GLY A 779 18.52 -23.81 22.19
N TRP A 780 19.41 -22.86 21.91
CA TRP A 780 20.79 -23.13 21.48
C TRP A 780 21.82 -22.60 22.48
N GLU A 781 23.03 -23.17 22.48
CA GLU A 781 24.09 -22.86 23.44
C GLU A 781 25.04 -21.79 22.90
N PHE A 782 24.84 -20.53 23.28
CA PHE A 782 25.73 -19.42 22.92
C PHE A 782 27.09 -19.50 23.65
N ASP A 783 28.20 -19.56 22.91
CA ASP A 783 29.58 -19.53 23.43
C ASP A 783 29.99 -18.11 23.84
N ASN A 784 30.00 -17.88 25.16
CA ASN A 784 30.48 -16.65 25.75
C ASN A 784 31.85 -16.79 26.46
N SER A 785 32.57 -17.88 26.20
CA SER A 785 33.83 -18.22 26.89
C SER A 785 34.96 -17.23 26.64
N LYS A 786 34.89 -16.47 25.54
CA LYS A 786 35.87 -15.47 25.14
C LYS A 786 35.68 -14.11 25.84
N ALA A 787 34.51 -13.84 26.44
CA ALA A 787 34.19 -12.56 27.05
C ALA A 787 35.00 -12.27 28.33
N VAL A 788 35.50 -11.04 28.45
CA VAL A 788 36.19 -10.55 29.64
C VAL A 788 35.13 -10.29 30.73
N PRO A 789 35.34 -10.75 31.98
CA PRO A 789 34.30 -10.74 33.02
C PRO A 789 33.65 -9.36 33.24
N PRO A 790 32.34 -9.33 33.51
CA PRO A 790 31.91 -9.39 34.91
C PRO A 790 31.18 -10.69 35.27
N PHE A 791 31.07 -11.64 34.34
CA PHE A 791 30.43 -12.94 34.58
C PHE A 791 31.04 -13.67 35.77
N GLU A 792 30.19 -14.26 36.61
CA GLU A 792 30.66 -15.11 37.70
C GLU A 792 31.57 -16.22 37.12
N PRO A 793 32.72 -16.52 37.74
CA PRO A 793 33.61 -17.56 37.25
C PRO A 793 32.87 -18.90 37.09
N GLY A 794 32.69 -19.36 35.84
CA GLY A 794 32.18 -20.70 35.52
C GLY A 794 30.91 -20.81 34.66
N ASN A 795 30.50 -19.76 33.93
CA ASN A 795 29.36 -19.81 33.01
C ASN A 795 29.79 -19.43 31.58
N ASP A 796 30.61 -20.30 30.98
CA ASP A 796 31.20 -20.08 29.65
C ASP A 796 30.16 -20.18 28.50
N TYR A 797 28.98 -20.74 28.78
CA TYR A 797 27.89 -20.93 27.82
C TYR A 797 26.57 -20.40 28.37
N ALA A 798 25.76 -19.81 27.50
CA ALA A 798 24.41 -19.34 27.81
C ALA A 798 23.39 -20.05 26.92
N LEU A 799 22.35 -20.63 27.52
CA LEU A 799 21.25 -21.22 26.76
C LEU A 799 20.29 -20.10 26.35
N ILE A 800 20.17 -19.86 25.05
CA ILE A 800 19.32 -18.83 24.46
C ILE A 800 18.01 -19.46 24.01
N GLY A 801 16.90 -18.77 24.28
CA GLY A 801 15.63 -19.09 23.64
C GLY A 801 14.83 -20.30 24.17
N ALA A 802 15.44 -21.20 24.94
CA ALA A 802 14.77 -22.41 25.43
C ALA A 802 13.38 -22.18 26.07
N LYS A 803 12.36 -22.83 25.50
CA LYS A 803 10.95 -22.84 25.97
C LYS A 803 10.23 -21.51 25.80
N ASN A 804 10.59 -20.74 24.79
CA ASN A 804 10.01 -19.43 24.50
C ASN A 804 8.86 -19.53 23.47
N GLY A 805 8.69 -20.67 22.79
CA GLY A 805 7.67 -20.84 21.75
C GLY A 805 8.00 -20.18 20.40
N PHE A 806 9.25 -19.77 20.20
CA PHE A 806 9.83 -19.28 18.94
C PHE A 806 10.92 -20.25 18.49
N LEU A 807 11.24 -20.24 17.20
CA LEU A 807 12.37 -21.03 16.70
C LEU A 807 13.64 -20.20 16.85
N ASP A 808 14.55 -20.68 17.68
CA ASP A 808 15.83 -20.02 17.93
C ASP A 808 16.96 -20.67 17.10
N THR A 809 17.50 -19.88 16.17
CA THR A 809 18.48 -20.33 15.19
C THR A 809 19.38 -19.18 14.79
N GLU A 810 20.67 -19.46 14.60
CA GLU A 810 21.59 -18.54 13.93
C GLU A 810 21.34 -18.48 12.42
N ASP A 811 20.82 -19.53 11.80
CA ASP A 811 20.37 -19.52 10.39
C ASP A 811 19.07 -18.72 10.28
N PHE A 812 19.19 -17.41 10.10
CA PHE A 812 18.08 -16.46 10.10
C PHE A 812 17.24 -16.61 8.85
N ASP A 813 17.85 -16.86 7.69
CA ASP A 813 17.15 -16.97 6.41
C ASP A 813 16.77 -18.43 6.02
N PHE A 814 17.04 -19.37 6.92
CA PHE A 814 16.68 -20.79 6.85
C PHE A 814 17.28 -21.52 5.64
N ASP A 815 18.39 -21.03 5.09
CA ASP A 815 19.07 -21.65 3.95
C ASP A 815 19.91 -22.87 4.35
N GLY A 816 20.06 -23.06 5.67
CA GLY A 816 20.77 -24.14 6.31
C GLY A 816 22.28 -23.92 6.36
N ASN A 817 22.77 -22.73 6.02
CA ASN A 817 24.15 -22.31 6.12
C ASN A 817 24.28 -21.26 7.23
N LEU A 818 25.52 -20.90 7.54
CA LEU A 818 25.83 -19.85 8.50
C LEU A 818 26.43 -18.69 7.71
N ASP A 819 25.66 -17.62 7.55
CA ASP A 819 26.09 -16.46 6.77
C ASP A 819 26.85 -15.45 7.63
N THR A 820 28.13 -15.27 7.34
CA THR A 820 29.01 -14.40 8.13
C THR A 820 29.20 -13.01 7.51
N ILE A 821 28.33 -12.61 6.57
CA ILE A 821 28.42 -11.32 5.87
C ILE A 821 27.90 -10.20 6.79
N GLN A 822 28.52 -9.02 6.71
CA GLN A 822 28.10 -7.81 7.43
C GLN A 822 28.09 -6.64 6.44
N ASN A 823 26.90 -6.23 6.00
CA ASN A 823 26.67 -5.07 5.14
C ASN A 823 25.43 -4.34 5.66
N TYR A 824 25.61 -3.24 6.38
CA TYR A 824 24.48 -2.57 7.02
C TYR A 824 24.67 -1.05 7.14
N PHE A 825 23.54 -0.36 7.26
CA PHE A 825 23.41 1.04 7.65
C PHE A 825 23.31 1.12 9.17
N GLU A 826 24.21 1.84 9.83
CA GLU A 826 24.22 2.05 11.28
C GLU A 826 23.53 3.37 11.63
N TYR A 827 22.79 3.44 12.73
CA TYR A 827 22.16 4.67 13.22
C TYR A 827 22.41 4.81 14.73
N THR A 828 23.08 5.89 15.13
CA THR A 828 23.52 6.09 16.52
C THR A 828 22.70 7.18 17.23
N VAL A 829 22.31 6.89 18.47
CA VAL A 829 21.66 7.80 19.41
C VAL A 829 22.55 7.96 20.63
N ASP A 830 22.97 9.19 20.90
CA ASP A 830 23.68 9.55 22.13
C ASP A 830 22.67 9.71 23.28
N ILE A 831 22.67 8.77 24.22
CA ILE A 831 21.72 8.76 25.33
C ILE A 831 22.01 9.91 26.32
N GLY A 832 23.28 10.30 26.46
CA GLY A 832 23.70 11.44 27.26
C GLY A 832 23.04 12.72 26.76
N GLU A 833 23.13 13.01 25.46
CA GLU A 833 22.48 14.17 24.84
C GLU A 833 20.95 14.14 24.97
N VAL A 834 20.34 12.97 24.71
CA VAL A 834 18.88 12.79 24.82
C VAL A 834 18.40 13.03 26.26
N THR A 835 19.12 12.54 27.26
CA THR A 835 18.71 12.67 28.67
C THR A 835 19.10 14.01 29.30
N ALA A 836 20.13 14.68 28.77
CA ALA A 836 20.62 15.99 29.21
C ALA A 836 19.71 17.16 28.78
N GLY A 837 18.91 17.01 27.71
CA GLY A 837 17.91 17.96 27.20
C GLY A 837 16.79 18.30 28.20
N TYR A 838 17.12 18.93 29.32
CA TYR A 838 16.24 19.24 30.45
C TYR A 838 16.01 20.76 30.54
N GLY A 839 14.78 21.22 30.30
CA GLY A 839 14.31 22.52 30.76
C GLY A 839 14.28 23.68 29.74
N ASN A 840 13.90 23.41 28.48
CA ASN A 840 13.69 24.34 27.34
C ASN A 840 14.82 24.40 26.31
N GLU A 841 15.79 23.49 26.35
CA GLU A 841 16.70 23.24 25.23
C GLU A 841 16.14 22.05 24.45
N LYS A 842 15.86 22.25 23.16
CA LYS A 842 15.46 21.19 22.22
C LYS A 842 16.55 20.11 22.32
N GLY A 843 16.15 18.85 22.46
CA GLY A 843 17.09 17.72 22.42
C GLY A 843 17.85 17.68 21.09
N PRO A 844 18.70 16.66 20.86
CA PRO A 844 19.32 16.46 19.55
C PRO A 844 18.26 16.40 18.45
N GLU A 845 18.65 16.72 17.21
CA GLU A 845 17.70 16.97 16.10
C GLU A 845 16.75 15.80 15.81
N TYR A 846 17.22 14.57 16.03
CA TYR A 846 16.45 13.34 15.87
C TYR A 846 15.44 13.08 17.00
N VAL A 847 15.40 13.86 18.09
CA VAL A 847 14.36 13.77 19.12
C VAL A 847 13.17 14.63 18.72
N THR A 848 12.04 13.99 18.43
CA THR A 848 10.81 14.70 18.06
C THR A 848 10.05 15.22 19.28
N ASP A 849 10.02 14.44 20.36
CA ASP A 849 9.23 14.81 21.54
C ASP A 849 9.65 14.08 22.84
N TYR A 850 9.28 14.67 23.97
CA TYR A 850 9.41 14.10 25.31
C TYR A 850 8.02 13.93 25.96
N MET A 851 7.64 12.70 26.27
CA MET A 851 6.31 12.36 26.78
C MET A 851 6.30 12.16 28.31
N ASN A 852 5.31 11.43 28.84
CA ASN A 852 5.00 11.36 30.26
C ASN A 852 6.24 11.18 31.16
N TRP A 853 6.27 12.00 32.22
CA TRP A 853 7.36 12.03 33.18
C TRP A 853 7.13 11.02 34.31
N TYR A 854 8.10 10.14 34.53
CA TYR A 854 8.21 9.35 35.74
C TYR A 854 9.27 9.94 36.67
N GLU A 855 9.17 9.71 37.98
CA GLU A 855 10.13 10.25 38.96
C GLU A 855 11.60 9.92 38.62
N ASN A 856 11.85 8.87 37.82
CA ASN A 856 13.18 8.34 37.51
C ASN A 856 13.55 8.29 36.02
N GLY A 857 12.72 8.80 35.10
CA GLY A 857 12.99 8.80 33.66
C GLY A 857 11.78 9.24 32.84
N ARG A 858 11.88 9.20 31.52
CA ARG A 858 10.83 9.67 30.59
C ARG A 858 10.82 8.92 29.27
N TRP A 859 9.64 8.86 28.67
CA TRP A 859 9.46 8.39 27.29
C TRP A 859 9.91 9.48 26.31
N VAL A 860 10.59 9.07 25.26
CA VAL A 860 11.18 9.90 24.22
C VAL A 860 10.77 9.33 22.87
N SER A 861 10.26 10.20 22.00
CA SER A 861 10.02 9.88 20.60
C SER A 861 11.24 10.30 19.79
N ILE A 862 11.83 9.35 19.07
CA ILE A 862 13.02 9.55 18.25
C ILE A 862 12.67 9.20 16.79
N ARG A 863 13.10 10.05 15.86
CA ARG A 863 12.96 9.90 14.42
C ARG A 863 14.30 10.24 13.75
N ILE A 864 14.91 9.26 13.09
CA ILE A 864 16.21 9.41 12.41
C ILE A 864 15.97 9.23 10.89
N PRO A 865 16.37 10.19 10.04
CA PRO A 865 16.36 9.99 8.59
C PRO A 865 17.23 8.80 8.17
N LEU A 866 16.74 7.96 7.27
CA LEU A 866 17.48 6.76 6.85
C LEU A 866 18.61 7.08 5.87
N GLU A 867 18.41 8.07 4.99
CA GLU A 867 19.38 8.51 3.97
C GLU A 867 20.00 7.37 3.14
N LEU A 868 19.18 6.39 2.77
CA LEU A 868 19.63 5.12 2.17
C LEU A 868 20.38 5.29 0.83
N GLU A 869 20.13 6.37 0.10
CA GLU A 869 20.74 6.67 -1.20
C GLU A 869 22.04 7.48 -1.07
N ASN A 870 22.41 7.92 0.13
CA ASN A 870 23.60 8.74 0.35
C ASN A 870 24.87 7.87 0.45
N GLU A 871 25.53 7.64 -0.68
CA GLU A 871 26.78 6.87 -0.75
C GLU A 871 27.95 7.47 0.06
N SER A 872 27.85 8.75 0.47
CA SER A 872 28.91 9.46 1.22
C SER A 872 28.79 9.33 2.75
N ARG A 873 27.83 8.56 3.23
CA ARG A 873 27.55 8.39 4.66
C ARG A 873 28.71 7.70 5.39
N GLU A 874 29.24 8.36 6.42
CA GLU A 874 30.44 7.90 7.16
C GLU A 874 30.20 6.61 7.98
N GLU A 875 28.94 6.30 8.28
CA GLU A 875 28.48 5.21 9.17
C GLU A 875 28.12 3.91 8.44
N ASN A 876 28.38 3.80 7.13
CA ASN A 876 28.12 2.58 6.39
C ASN A 876 29.19 1.51 6.70
N TYR A 877 28.75 0.31 7.09
CA TYR A 877 29.64 -0.84 7.25
C TYR A 877 29.54 -1.79 6.06
N GLY A 878 30.68 -2.08 5.43
CA GLY A 878 30.72 -2.93 4.24
C GLY A 878 30.17 -2.21 3.01
N ASN A 879 29.30 -2.88 2.26
CA ASN A 879 28.60 -2.32 1.12
C ASN A 879 27.10 -2.63 1.22
N PRO A 880 26.37 -1.92 2.11
CA PRO A 880 24.94 -2.16 2.33
C PRO A 880 24.12 -1.90 1.06
N ASP A 881 23.09 -2.72 0.86
CA ASP A 881 22.14 -2.60 -0.25
C ASP A 881 20.77 -2.19 0.30
N PRO A 882 20.28 -0.98 0.03
CA PRO A 882 19.00 -0.50 0.54
C PRO A 882 17.80 -1.19 -0.13
N THR A 883 18.03 -1.88 -1.24
CA THR A 883 17.03 -2.69 -1.91
C THR A 883 16.94 -4.09 -1.32
N ALA A 884 17.84 -4.52 -0.42
CA ALA A 884 17.89 -5.92 0.04
C ALA A 884 18.10 -6.06 1.57
N ILE A 885 17.36 -5.29 2.38
CA ILE A 885 17.54 -5.28 3.84
C ILE A 885 16.92 -6.55 4.47
N LYS A 886 17.75 -7.40 5.09
CA LYS A 886 17.34 -8.70 5.68
C LYS A 886 17.18 -8.69 7.20
N HIS A 887 18.04 -7.97 7.92
CA HIS A 887 18.20 -8.03 9.36
C HIS A 887 18.09 -6.65 10.01
N ILE A 888 17.72 -6.64 11.29
CA ILE A 888 17.85 -5.47 12.18
C ILE A 888 18.58 -5.87 13.46
N ARG A 889 19.60 -5.10 13.84
CA ARG A 889 20.33 -5.25 15.10
C ARG A 889 20.15 -4.00 15.96
N ILE A 890 19.87 -4.19 17.24
CA ILE A 890 19.91 -3.15 18.25
C ILE A 890 21.10 -3.44 19.14
N TRP A 891 21.98 -2.47 19.35
CA TRP A 891 23.10 -2.64 20.25
C TRP A 891 23.40 -1.37 21.03
N VAL A 892 24.12 -1.53 22.13
CA VAL A 892 24.51 -0.44 23.02
C VAL A 892 26.00 -0.51 23.30
N GLU A 893 26.59 0.66 23.53
CA GLU A 893 28.01 0.82 23.72
C GLU A 893 28.31 1.72 24.92
N ALA A 894 29.29 1.28 25.71
CA ALA A 894 29.89 2.05 26.79
C ALA A 894 31.33 2.43 26.41
N GLU A 895 31.55 3.71 26.12
CA GLU A 895 32.84 4.29 25.76
C GLU A 895 33.62 4.70 27.02
N ASP A 896 32.93 5.32 27.98
CA ASP A 896 33.52 6.01 29.12
C ASP A 896 33.21 5.35 30.48
N GLU A 897 33.93 5.80 31.52
CA GLU A 897 33.61 5.43 32.89
C GLU A 897 32.44 6.26 33.41
N GLY A 898 31.28 5.63 33.54
CA GLY A 898 30.06 6.31 34.00
C GLY A 898 28.86 5.82 33.20
N ASP A 899 29.12 5.44 31.96
CA ASP A 899 28.18 4.84 31.02
C ASP A 899 27.55 3.60 31.64
N PHE A 900 26.24 3.66 31.72
CA PHE A 900 25.33 2.71 32.34
C PHE A 900 25.64 2.28 33.80
N SER A 901 24.63 2.37 34.65
CA SER A 901 24.63 1.85 36.01
C SER A 901 24.15 0.38 36.06
N THR A 902 24.42 -0.31 37.17
CA THR A 902 23.97 -1.71 37.35
C THR A 902 22.45 -1.88 37.43
N SER A 903 21.71 -0.80 37.67
CA SER A 903 20.25 -0.80 37.73
C SER A 903 19.60 -0.23 36.47
N ASP A 904 20.42 0.18 35.50
CA ASP A 904 19.93 0.85 34.31
C ASP A 904 19.28 -0.12 33.34
N GLN A 905 18.21 0.36 32.73
CA GLN A 905 17.43 -0.35 31.73
C GLN A 905 16.97 0.63 30.66
N ILE A 906 16.91 0.15 29.42
CA ILE A 906 16.31 0.87 28.29
C ILE A 906 15.00 0.15 27.96
N TRP A 907 13.91 0.91 27.84
CA TRP A 907 12.59 0.32 27.51
C TRP A 907 12.12 0.81 26.15
N LEU A 908 11.76 -0.11 25.26
CA LEU A 908 11.27 0.20 23.92
C LEU A 908 9.79 -0.18 23.82
N ALA A 909 8.93 0.80 23.58
CA ALA A 909 7.49 0.58 23.36
C ALA A 909 7.14 0.39 21.87
N SER A 910 7.99 0.91 20.99
CA SER A 910 7.88 0.70 19.54
C SER A 910 9.21 1.00 18.87
N LEU A 911 9.48 0.28 17.79
CA LEU A 911 10.55 0.53 16.82
C LEU A 911 9.95 0.23 15.46
N ALA A 912 10.05 1.15 14.52
CA ALA A 912 9.45 1.03 13.20
C ALA A 912 10.31 1.72 12.16
N VAL A 913 10.29 1.20 10.95
CA VAL A 913 10.74 1.95 9.78
C VAL A 913 9.50 2.61 9.19
N VAL A 914 9.60 3.89 8.84
CA VAL A 914 8.48 4.73 8.47
C VAL A 914 8.72 5.37 7.12
N GLY A 915 7.75 5.22 6.24
CA GLY A 915 7.66 5.88 4.95
C GLY A 915 6.49 6.84 4.84
N ASN A 916 6.44 7.51 3.71
CA ASN A 916 5.39 8.44 3.34
C ASN A 916 4.61 7.88 2.14
N ARG A 917 3.35 8.26 1.97
CA ARG A 917 2.57 8.03 0.73
C ARG A 917 2.72 9.18 -0.28
N TRP A 918 3.35 10.26 0.13
CA TRP A 918 3.61 11.45 -0.68
C TRP A 918 5.06 11.43 -1.12
N GLU A 919 5.25 11.59 -2.42
CA GLU A 919 6.56 11.64 -3.03
C GLU A 919 7.15 13.06 -2.88
N GLU A 920 8.43 13.11 -2.54
CA GLU A 920 9.24 14.33 -2.54
C GLU A 920 9.54 14.72 -3.99
N ALA A 921 9.45 16.00 -4.31
CA ALA A 921 9.88 16.44 -5.62
C ALA A 921 11.40 16.56 -5.70
N VAL A 922 11.95 16.13 -6.83
CA VAL A 922 13.35 16.27 -7.18
C VAL A 922 13.71 17.76 -7.18
N VAL A 923 14.44 18.18 -6.15
CA VAL A 923 15.13 19.47 -6.15
C VAL A 923 16.34 19.30 -7.07
N ASP A 924 16.49 20.16 -8.08
CA ASP A 924 17.55 20.05 -9.10
C ASP A 924 18.92 19.74 -8.45
N PRO A 925 19.50 18.55 -8.70
CA PRO A 925 20.70 18.07 -8.01
C PRO A 925 21.95 18.90 -8.29
N ALA A 926 21.90 19.86 -9.22
CA ALA A 926 23.04 20.69 -9.58
C ALA A 926 23.58 21.60 -8.44
N THR A 927 22.89 21.72 -7.30
CA THR A 927 23.25 22.73 -6.27
C THR A 927 23.59 22.22 -4.86
N GLY A 928 23.45 20.91 -4.57
CA GLY A 928 24.06 20.22 -3.40
C GLY A 928 23.93 20.86 -2.01
N LEU A 929 22.98 21.78 -1.79
CA LEU A 929 22.85 22.59 -0.55
C LEU A 929 21.40 22.84 -0.11
N ASN A 930 20.41 22.24 -0.79
CA ASN A 930 18.99 22.43 -0.50
C ASN A 930 18.35 21.07 -0.21
N ASP A 931 18.10 20.77 1.07
CA ASP A 931 17.35 19.59 1.48
C ASP A 931 15.88 20.00 1.69
N ALA A 932 14.96 19.29 1.03
CA ALA A 932 13.53 19.39 1.25
C ALA A 932 13.00 18.03 1.68
N LEU A 933 12.40 17.96 2.86
CA LEU A 933 11.92 16.73 3.50
C LEU A 933 10.41 16.81 3.74
N ILE A 934 9.71 15.72 3.46
CA ILE A 934 8.29 15.57 3.74
C ILE A 934 8.09 14.59 4.88
N GLU A 935 7.63 15.10 6.02
CA GLU A 935 7.30 14.33 7.21
C GLU A 935 5.79 14.24 7.45
N VAL A 936 5.41 13.28 8.29
CA VAL A 936 4.07 13.21 8.87
C VAL A 936 4.15 13.52 10.36
N ILE A 937 3.38 14.52 10.78
CA ILE A 937 3.21 14.90 12.18
C ILE A 937 1.80 14.56 12.65
N SER A 938 1.62 14.25 13.92
CA SER A 938 0.29 13.98 14.48
C SER A 938 0.18 14.45 15.92
N ASN A 939 -1.05 14.68 16.38
CA ASN A 939 -1.34 15.02 17.78
C ASN A 939 -0.93 13.93 18.78
N LYS A 940 -0.63 12.72 18.28
CA LYS A 940 -0.17 11.60 19.09
C LYS A 940 1.35 11.52 19.19
N THR A 941 2.06 11.80 18.11
CA THR A 941 3.53 11.66 18.04
C THR A 941 4.29 12.96 18.24
N ASP A 942 3.59 14.10 18.17
CA ASP A 942 4.19 15.43 18.13
C ASP A 942 3.40 16.38 19.05
N SER A 943 3.86 16.61 20.28
CA SER A 943 3.15 17.46 21.27
C SER A 943 2.99 18.92 20.87
N GLU A 944 3.81 19.41 19.94
CA GLU A 944 3.65 20.75 19.35
C GLU A 944 2.51 20.81 18.33
N TYR A 945 2.07 19.67 17.79
CA TYR A 945 0.96 19.61 16.84
C TYR A 945 -0.37 19.74 17.56
N ILE A 946 -1.10 20.79 17.24
CA ILE A 946 -2.44 21.03 17.75
C ILE A 946 -3.43 20.59 16.66
N PRO A 947 -4.27 19.58 16.92
CA PRO A 947 -5.26 19.13 15.94
C PRO A 947 -6.19 20.29 15.56
N LEU A 948 -6.54 20.39 14.28
CA LEU A 948 -7.57 21.31 13.78
C LEU A 948 -8.88 21.11 14.54
N ARG A 949 -9.19 19.85 14.91
CA ARG A 949 -10.38 19.50 15.67
C ARG A 949 -10.11 18.39 16.67
N GLU A 950 -10.51 18.63 17.91
CA GLU A 950 -10.58 17.58 18.93
C GLU A 950 -11.77 16.66 18.65
N GLU A 951 -11.51 15.56 17.96
CA GLU A 951 -12.47 14.48 17.78
C GLU A 951 -12.22 13.37 18.80
N TYR A 952 -13.29 12.81 19.36
CA TYR A 952 -13.20 11.74 20.35
C TYR A 952 -13.89 10.48 19.85
N ASP A 953 -13.30 9.32 20.14
CA ASP A 953 -13.89 8.03 19.83
C ASP A 953 -15.10 7.69 20.74
N GLU A 954 -15.71 6.51 20.53
CA GLU A 954 -16.87 6.08 21.35
C GLU A 954 -16.52 5.84 22.82
N ARG A 955 -15.23 5.67 23.15
CA ARG A 955 -14.71 5.46 24.51
C ARG A 955 -14.30 6.79 25.17
N GLY A 956 -14.17 7.86 24.41
CA GLY A 956 -13.83 9.21 24.86
C GLY A 956 -12.34 9.57 24.76
N TYR A 957 -11.53 8.80 24.03
CA TYR A 957 -10.13 9.14 23.75
C TYR A 957 -10.03 10.05 22.53
N LEU A 958 -9.03 10.93 22.53
CA LEU A 958 -8.75 11.82 21.41
C LEU A 958 -8.33 10.97 20.21
N LYS A 959 -9.02 11.14 19.08
CA LYS A 959 -8.64 10.51 17.83
C LYS A 959 -7.31 11.08 17.35
N GLN A 960 -6.56 10.24 16.64
CA GLN A 960 -5.39 10.73 15.94
C GLN A 960 -5.85 11.73 14.87
N GLU A 961 -5.17 12.86 14.80
CA GLU A 961 -5.20 13.78 13.68
C GLU A 961 -3.76 13.97 13.19
N SER A 962 -3.54 13.78 11.89
CA SER A 962 -2.25 13.79 11.23
C SER A 962 -2.18 14.92 10.20
N SER A 963 -0.97 15.38 9.89
CA SER A 963 -0.72 16.39 8.87
C SER A 963 0.62 16.16 8.19
N LEU A 964 0.75 16.66 6.96
CA LEU A 964 2.04 16.77 6.28
C LEU A 964 2.86 17.90 6.92
N ALA A 965 4.16 17.68 7.07
CA ALA A 965 5.13 18.69 7.48
C ALA A 965 6.22 18.80 6.40
N LEU A 966 6.30 19.96 5.76
CA LEU A 966 7.33 20.27 4.77
C LEU A 966 8.48 20.99 5.47
N LYS A 967 9.65 20.36 5.55
CA LYS A 967 10.87 20.96 6.08
C LYS A 967 11.81 21.28 4.92
N TYR A 968 12.43 22.45 4.96
CA TYR A 968 13.43 22.82 3.95
C TYR A 968 14.57 23.61 4.59
N VAL A 969 15.78 23.40 4.10
CA VAL A 969 16.97 24.14 4.53
C VAL A 969 17.40 25.10 3.43
N VAL A 970 17.45 26.39 3.75
CA VAL A 970 18.02 27.41 2.86
C VAL A 970 19.44 27.70 3.32
N SER A 971 20.44 27.29 2.54
CA SER A 971 21.84 27.61 2.80
C SER A 971 22.08 29.12 2.59
N GLU A 972 22.27 29.87 3.68
CA GLU A 972 22.92 31.19 3.61
C GLU A 972 24.40 31.03 3.96
N TRP A 973 25.28 31.20 2.97
CA TRP A 973 26.72 31.31 3.25
C TRP A 973 26.98 32.50 4.17
N ASN A 974 27.35 32.22 5.43
CA ASN A 974 28.08 33.17 6.25
C ASN A 974 29.46 33.36 5.62
N ASP A 975 29.73 34.58 5.15
CA ASP A 975 30.99 35.00 4.56
C ASP A 975 32.10 34.97 5.64
N VAL A 976 32.66 33.78 5.92
CA VAL A 976 33.83 33.63 6.78
C VAL A 976 35.03 34.13 5.99
N GLY A 977 35.32 35.41 6.18
CA GLY A 977 36.51 36.05 5.63
C GLY A 977 37.76 35.24 5.94
N TYR A 978 38.41 34.78 4.87
CA TYR A 978 39.72 34.15 4.87
C TYR A 978 40.75 35.07 5.56
N PHE A 979 41.00 34.89 6.85
CA PHE A 979 42.16 35.48 7.50
C PHE A 979 43.37 34.62 7.16
N GLY A 980 44.14 35.08 6.18
CA GLY A 980 45.36 34.43 5.74
C GLY A 980 46.34 34.16 6.89
N GLU A 981 47.01 33.01 6.79
CA GLU A 981 48.19 32.67 7.55
C GLU A 981 49.17 33.86 7.59
N ASP A 982 49.43 34.39 8.78
CA ASP A 982 50.80 34.64 9.22
C ASP A 982 50.83 35.01 10.71
N SER A 983 51.47 34.10 11.46
CA SER A 983 52.35 34.35 12.61
C SER A 983 51.81 34.34 14.05
N TYR A 984 52.49 33.49 14.82
CA TYR A 984 52.73 33.42 16.28
C TYR A 984 51.91 32.43 17.12
N GLU A 985 52.66 31.43 17.60
CA GLU A 985 52.47 30.66 18.84
C GLU A 985 51.80 31.49 19.95
N ASP A 986 50.71 31.01 20.51
CA ASP A 986 50.52 30.80 21.95
C ASP A 986 49.12 30.21 22.25
N GLU A 987 49.09 29.33 23.25
CA GLU A 987 47.93 28.63 23.84
C GLU A 987 46.64 29.46 23.95
N ILE A 988 45.51 28.92 23.47
CA ILE A 988 44.17 29.27 23.95
C ILE A 988 43.48 27.96 24.36
N ARG A 989 42.86 28.00 25.55
CA ARG A 989 42.22 26.89 26.26
C ARG A 989 40.72 26.90 25.99
N ASP A 990 40.11 25.72 26.02
CA ASP A 990 38.70 25.42 25.75
C ASP A 990 37.67 25.94 26.80
N GLU A 991 37.71 27.21 27.22
CA GLU A 991 36.79 27.69 28.29
C GLU A 991 35.97 28.97 28.00
N ASP A 992 35.83 29.45 26.77
CA ASP A 992 35.01 30.67 26.50
C ASP A 992 34.00 30.54 25.33
N ILE A 993 33.32 29.39 25.22
CA ILE A 993 32.03 29.32 24.49
C ILE A 993 30.95 28.87 25.48
N LEU A 994 30.50 29.82 26.31
CA LEU A 994 29.26 29.68 27.07
C LEU A 994 28.46 31.00 27.01
N MET A 995 27.16 30.83 26.77
CA MET A 995 26.17 31.85 26.44
C MET A 995 26.12 33.09 27.36
N GLY A 996 25.67 34.23 26.80
CA GLY A 996 25.43 35.44 27.59
C GLY A 996 24.46 36.45 26.97
N VAL A 997 23.21 36.39 27.44
CA VAL A 997 22.21 37.47 27.41
C VAL A 997 22.82 38.83 27.82
N VAL A 998 22.59 39.89 27.05
CA VAL A 998 22.79 41.28 27.53
C VAL A 998 21.53 42.12 27.26
N ASN A 999 20.96 42.57 28.37
CA ASN A 999 19.84 43.52 28.46
C ASN A 999 20.16 44.87 27.81
N ASP A 1000 19.10 45.46 27.26
CA ASP A 1000 19.02 46.82 26.74
C ASP A 1000 19.26 47.87 27.86
N SER A 1001 20.21 48.81 27.67
CA SER A 1001 20.18 50.13 28.33
C SER A 1001 21.16 51.13 27.72
N ASP A 1002 20.60 52.27 27.30
CA ASP A 1002 21.17 53.63 27.34
C ASP A 1002 22.14 54.10 26.23
N GLY A 1003 21.58 54.86 25.27
CA GLY A 1003 21.84 56.32 25.24
C GLY A 1003 22.87 56.91 24.26
N VAL A 1004 22.34 57.57 23.22
CA VAL A 1004 22.72 58.93 22.72
C VAL A 1004 24.07 59.14 21.98
N ALA A 1005 23.92 59.52 20.70
CA ALA A 1005 24.60 60.57 19.90
C ALA A 1005 26.02 60.37 19.28
N ASP A 1006 26.00 60.35 17.94
CA ASP A 1006 26.57 61.35 17.00
C ASP A 1006 28.09 61.36 16.68
N ALA A 1007 28.35 61.60 15.37
CA ALA A 1007 29.61 62.00 14.71
C ALA A 1007 30.67 60.90 14.42
N GLU A 1008 31.31 60.75 13.25
CA GLU A 1008 31.59 61.62 12.09
C GLU A 1008 31.72 60.82 10.77
N ARG A 1009 31.28 61.44 9.66
CA ARG A 1009 31.59 61.08 8.27
C ARG A 1009 33.05 61.40 7.89
N ARG A 1010 33.77 60.47 7.22
CA ARG A 1010 34.81 60.78 6.19
C ARG A 1010 34.91 59.74 5.05
N ARG A 1011 34.29 60.13 3.91
CA ARG A 1011 34.53 59.89 2.46
C ARG A 1011 35.58 58.85 1.94
N PHE A 1012 35.05 57.84 1.18
CA PHE A 1012 35.33 57.27 -0.18
C PHE A 1012 36.79 57.06 -0.70
N PRO A 1013 37.10 56.08 -1.61
CA PRO A 1013 36.22 55.36 -2.57
C PRO A 1013 36.46 53.82 -2.83
N TRP A 1014 35.36 53.10 -3.14
CA TRP A 1014 35.17 51.98 -4.10
C TRP A 1014 36.01 50.68 -3.99
N GLY A 1015 35.29 49.56 -3.85
CA GLY A 1015 35.62 48.28 -4.49
C GLY A 1015 35.35 47.01 -3.67
N ALA A 1016 34.12 46.50 -3.68
CA ALA A 1016 33.72 45.08 -3.64
C ALA A 1016 32.18 45.03 -3.72
N GLY A 1017 31.62 44.23 -4.64
CA GLY A 1017 30.19 44.19 -4.97
C GLY A 1017 29.34 43.66 -3.81
N ASP A 1018 28.17 44.27 -3.61
CA ASP A 1018 27.24 44.05 -2.50
C ASP A 1018 25.90 43.42 -2.95
N GLY A 1019 25.87 42.78 -4.13
CA GLY A 1019 24.68 42.06 -4.60
C GLY A 1019 23.46 42.94 -4.89
N ILE A 1020 23.62 44.27 -4.97
CA ILE A 1020 22.56 45.19 -5.40
C ILE A 1020 22.88 45.69 -6.80
N LEU A 1021 21.84 45.76 -7.66
CA LEU A 1021 21.70 46.25 -9.06
C LEU A 1021 22.41 47.58 -9.47
N ASN A 1022 23.37 48.10 -8.71
CA ASN A 1022 23.92 49.45 -8.86
C ASN A 1022 25.27 49.53 -9.61
N THR A 1023 26.08 48.46 -9.67
CA THR A 1023 27.48 48.55 -10.16
C THR A 1023 27.80 47.68 -11.36
N GLU A 1024 26.94 46.72 -11.70
CA GLU A 1024 27.18 45.77 -12.80
C GLU A 1024 26.29 46.00 -14.02
N ASP A 1025 25.15 46.70 -13.87
CA ASP A 1025 24.36 47.24 -14.98
C ASP A 1025 25.13 48.42 -15.62
N ARG A 1026 25.98 48.11 -16.60
CA ARG A 1026 26.83 49.12 -17.25
C ARG A 1026 26.01 50.09 -18.08
N ASN A 1027 24.83 49.69 -18.52
CA ASN A 1027 24.01 50.45 -19.46
C ASN A 1027 22.83 51.21 -18.80
N HIS A 1028 22.63 50.99 -17.49
CA HIS A 1028 21.68 51.64 -16.59
C HIS A 1028 20.22 51.49 -17.05
N ASN A 1029 19.86 50.35 -17.66
CA ASN A 1029 18.49 50.07 -18.09
C ASN A 1029 17.63 49.42 -16.99
N GLY A 1030 18.24 49.00 -15.87
CA GLY A 1030 17.57 48.36 -14.74
C GLY A 1030 17.32 46.85 -14.91
N VAL A 1031 18.00 46.19 -15.86
CA VAL A 1031 17.94 44.76 -16.14
C VAL A 1031 19.36 44.25 -16.44
N LEU A 1032 19.76 43.08 -15.93
CA LEU A 1032 21.08 42.51 -16.26
C LEU A 1032 21.03 41.86 -17.66
N ASP A 1033 21.83 42.35 -18.61
CA ASP A 1033 21.86 41.84 -19.99
C ASP A 1033 22.94 40.73 -20.17
N GLU A 1034 22.72 39.80 -21.10
CA GLU A 1034 23.67 38.73 -21.44
C GLU A 1034 25.06 39.27 -21.81
N GLY A 1035 26.07 38.91 -20.99
CA GLY A 1035 27.47 39.33 -21.13
C GLY A 1035 27.93 40.43 -20.17
N GLU A 1036 27.07 40.88 -19.25
CA GLU A 1036 27.47 41.75 -18.14
C GLU A 1036 27.98 40.99 -16.89
N ASP A 1037 27.84 39.66 -16.87
CA ASP A 1037 28.47 38.76 -15.88
C ASP A 1037 29.77 38.14 -16.44
N VAL A 1038 30.91 38.44 -15.82
CA VAL A 1038 32.20 37.82 -16.15
C VAL A 1038 33.08 37.69 -14.90
N GLY A 1039 33.11 36.49 -14.34
CA GLY A 1039 34.12 36.04 -13.38
C GLY A 1039 35.54 35.98 -13.99
N TRP A 1040 36.56 36.24 -13.17
CA TRP A 1040 37.97 36.31 -13.60
C TRP A 1040 38.56 34.93 -13.93
N VAL A 1041 39.15 34.80 -15.13
CA VAL A 1041 39.89 33.62 -15.59
C VAL A 1041 41.33 33.63 -15.03
N HIS A 1042 41.75 32.52 -14.41
CA HIS A 1042 43.17 32.22 -14.18
C HIS A 1042 43.60 31.05 -15.08
N ASP A 1043 44.76 31.18 -15.73
CA ASP A 1043 45.30 30.27 -16.76
C ASP A 1043 45.35 28.79 -16.32
N GLY A 1044 44.61 27.91 -17.01
CA GLY A 1044 44.86 26.46 -16.90
C GLY A 1044 43.80 25.47 -17.40
N TYR A 1045 42.51 25.81 -17.43
CA TYR A 1045 41.43 24.86 -17.77
C TYR A 1045 40.56 25.33 -18.96
N PRO A 1046 40.07 24.41 -19.83
CA PRO A 1046 39.19 24.76 -20.95
C PRO A 1046 37.83 25.26 -20.43
N GLY A 1047 37.48 26.50 -20.79
CA GLY A 1047 36.36 27.25 -20.22
C GLY A 1047 34.98 26.97 -20.81
N ASN A 1048 34.43 25.78 -20.54
CA ASN A 1048 33.03 25.46 -20.85
C ASN A 1048 32.22 24.95 -19.65
N GLU A 1049 32.76 24.94 -18.44
CA GLU A 1049 32.08 24.48 -17.22
C GLU A 1049 32.25 25.49 -16.09
N THR A 1050 31.64 26.66 -16.24
CA THR A 1050 31.30 27.48 -15.09
C THR A 1050 29.85 27.89 -15.23
N GLY A 1051 28.96 26.90 -15.09
CA GLY A 1051 27.62 27.15 -14.57
C GLY A 1051 27.79 27.57 -13.11
N ALA A 1052 28.05 28.86 -12.88
CA ALA A 1052 27.79 29.45 -11.58
C ALA A 1052 26.29 29.74 -11.53
N GLY A 1053 25.50 28.66 -11.44
CA GLY A 1053 24.16 28.74 -10.89
C GLY A 1053 24.31 29.17 -9.43
N ASN A 1054 23.73 30.32 -9.13
CA ASN A 1054 23.58 30.88 -7.80
C ASN A 1054 22.88 29.86 -6.88
N GLY A 1055 23.65 29.13 -6.07
CA GLY A 1055 23.15 28.22 -5.03
C GLY A 1055 22.45 28.94 -3.87
N ARG A 1056 21.33 29.60 -4.17
CA ARG A 1056 20.33 30.11 -3.23
C ARG A 1056 18.98 29.71 -3.79
N LEU A 1057 18.13 29.10 -2.96
CA LEU A 1057 16.68 29.11 -3.20
C LEU A 1057 16.27 30.58 -3.45
N ASP A 1058 15.98 30.94 -4.69
CA ASP A 1058 15.43 32.26 -5.01
C ASP A 1058 13.89 32.20 -5.00
N SER A 1059 13.24 33.35 -5.19
CA SER A 1059 11.77 33.43 -5.12
C SER A 1059 11.05 32.71 -6.27
N GLU A 1060 11.77 32.10 -7.22
CA GLU A 1060 11.25 31.28 -8.31
C GLU A 1060 11.45 29.77 -8.09
N ASP A 1061 12.19 29.34 -7.07
CA ASP A 1061 12.37 27.91 -6.76
C ASP A 1061 11.17 27.33 -5.99
N GLU A 1062 10.59 26.25 -6.53
CA GLU A 1062 9.34 25.64 -6.05
C GLU A 1062 9.62 24.25 -5.42
N ILE A 1063 9.27 24.06 -4.14
CA ILE A 1063 9.28 22.75 -3.48
C ILE A 1063 7.90 22.12 -3.69
N TYR A 1064 7.85 20.95 -4.33
CA TYR A 1064 6.60 20.23 -4.56
C TYR A 1064 6.51 18.98 -3.68
N ALA A 1065 5.28 18.66 -3.29
CA ALA A 1065 4.89 17.36 -2.73
C ALA A 1065 3.71 16.87 -3.56
N TYR A 1066 3.77 15.66 -4.10
CA TYR A 1066 2.69 15.10 -4.89
C TYR A 1066 2.37 13.68 -4.44
N THR A 1067 1.13 13.27 -4.69
CA THR A 1067 0.67 11.90 -4.45
C THR A 1067 0.55 11.20 -5.78
N ARG A 1068 1.24 10.07 -5.96
CA ARG A 1068 1.08 9.21 -7.13
C ARG A 1068 -0.14 8.32 -6.93
N TYR A 1069 -1.31 8.83 -7.30
CA TYR A 1069 -2.52 8.02 -7.31
C TYR A 1069 -2.51 7.08 -8.53
N GLU A 1070 -1.92 5.88 -8.40
CA GLU A 1070 -2.03 4.80 -9.42
C GLU A 1070 -3.41 4.11 -9.44
N SER A 1071 -4.47 4.80 -9.02
CA SER A 1071 -5.82 4.27 -9.17
C SER A 1071 -6.37 4.59 -10.55
N SER A 1072 -6.40 3.58 -11.42
CA SER A 1072 -7.15 3.57 -12.68
C SER A 1072 -8.68 3.66 -12.49
N TYR A 1073 -9.19 3.80 -11.27
CA TYR A 1073 -10.62 3.85 -10.98
C TYR A 1073 -10.94 4.85 -9.86
N LEU A 1074 -11.34 6.07 -10.26
CA LEU A 1074 -12.58 6.77 -9.87
C LEU A 1074 -12.36 8.30 -9.96
N PRO A 1075 -12.91 9.00 -10.97
CA PRO A 1075 -12.93 10.45 -10.96
C PRO A 1075 -13.86 10.95 -9.83
N TYR A 1076 -13.33 11.71 -8.88
CA TYR A 1076 -14.14 12.37 -7.86
C TYR A 1076 -15.07 13.43 -8.48
N ASP A 1077 -16.37 13.36 -8.21
CA ASP A 1077 -17.35 14.35 -8.69
C ASP A 1077 -17.44 15.55 -7.73
N PHE A 1078 -16.74 16.63 -8.06
CA PHE A 1078 -16.75 17.87 -7.28
C PHE A 1078 -17.96 18.78 -7.55
N THR A 1079 -18.90 18.43 -8.43
CA THR A 1079 -19.97 19.34 -8.87
C THR A 1079 -20.95 19.77 -7.77
N GLY A 1080 -20.99 19.05 -6.63
CA GLY A 1080 -21.75 19.39 -5.44
C GLY A 1080 -21.07 20.40 -4.51
N TYR A 1081 -19.79 20.70 -4.72
CA TYR A 1081 -18.94 21.51 -3.84
C TYR A 1081 -18.65 22.86 -4.48
N ARG A 1082 -18.53 23.91 -3.66
CA ARG A 1082 -18.32 25.28 -4.15
C ARG A 1082 -16.92 25.82 -3.87
N ASN A 1083 -16.35 25.36 -2.77
CA ASN A 1083 -15.14 25.89 -2.16
C ASN A 1083 -14.28 24.71 -1.75
N MET A 1084 -12.98 24.80 -1.99
CA MET A 1084 -11.98 23.91 -1.40
C MET A 1084 -11.37 24.64 -0.21
N ILE A 1085 -11.29 23.96 0.93
CA ILE A 1085 -10.67 24.50 2.14
C ILE A 1085 -9.38 23.73 2.34
N VAL A 1086 -8.30 24.47 2.53
CA VAL A 1086 -7.00 23.92 2.86
C VAL A 1086 -6.54 24.64 4.13
N ASN A 1087 -6.12 23.87 5.12
CA ASN A 1087 -5.63 24.39 6.38
C ASN A 1087 -4.11 24.26 6.41
N PHE A 1088 -3.43 25.32 6.86
CA PHE A 1088 -1.98 25.36 6.99
C PHE A 1088 -1.62 25.88 8.38
N TYR A 1089 -0.56 25.34 8.96
CA TYR A 1089 0.00 25.79 10.22
C TYR A 1089 1.46 26.24 10.03
N PRO A 1090 1.73 27.55 9.99
CA PRO A 1090 3.11 28.04 9.97
C PRO A 1090 3.72 27.91 11.37
N ASN A 1091 4.65 26.98 11.57
CA ASN A 1091 5.44 26.93 12.80
C ASN A 1091 6.57 27.96 12.72
N LYS A 1092 6.65 28.88 13.69
CA LYS A 1092 7.62 29.98 13.69
C LYS A 1092 8.95 29.53 14.28
N THR A 1093 9.87 29.08 13.43
CA THR A 1093 11.31 29.10 13.75
C THR A 1093 12.00 30.22 12.95
N GLN A 1094 12.76 31.04 13.68
CA GLN A 1094 13.24 32.37 13.33
C GLN A 1094 13.96 32.49 11.97
N PHE A 1095 13.31 33.11 10.97
CA PHE A 1095 14.03 33.80 9.90
C PHE A 1095 14.16 35.29 10.22
N ARG A 1096 15.40 35.78 10.13
CA ARG A 1096 15.79 37.16 10.44
C ARG A 1096 16.27 37.85 9.16
N GLY A 1097 15.38 38.00 8.17
CA GLY A 1097 15.69 38.73 6.95
C GLY A 1097 14.50 38.76 6.01
N ASP A 1098 14.04 39.98 5.75
CA ASP A 1098 13.21 40.44 4.63
C ASP A 1098 11.72 40.00 4.49
N ASP A 1099 10.88 41.02 4.29
CA ASP A 1099 9.41 40.99 4.19
C ASP A 1099 8.89 40.34 2.88
N GLU A 1100 9.66 39.49 2.21
CA GLU A 1100 9.25 38.79 0.98
C GLU A 1100 8.65 37.43 1.37
N GLY A 1101 7.31 37.39 1.43
CA GLY A 1101 6.56 36.33 2.08
C GLY A 1101 6.60 34.98 1.38
N GLU A 1102 6.77 33.93 2.18
CA GLU A 1102 6.64 32.52 1.79
C GLU A 1102 5.32 32.30 1.00
N LEU A 1103 5.44 31.68 -0.17
CA LEU A 1103 4.32 31.33 -1.05
C LEU A 1103 4.05 29.83 -0.94
N PHE A 1104 2.93 29.46 -0.32
CA PHE A 1104 2.42 28.10 -0.35
C PHE A 1104 1.55 27.92 -1.57
N PHE A 1105 1.69 26.84 -2.32
CA PHE A 1105 0.77 26.55 -3.43
C PHE A 1105 0.32 25.09 -3.45
N ILE A 1106 -0.85 24.86 -4.06
CA ILE A 1106 -1.39 23.53 -4.33
C ILE A 1106 -1.70 23.47 -5.83
N ARG A 1107 -1.17 22.43 -6.47
CA ARG A 1107 -1.43 22.10 -7.86
C ARG A 1107 -2.26 20.82 -7.94
N PHE A 1108 -3.34 20.82 -8.71
CA PHE A 1108 -4.17 19.63 -8.95
C PHE A 1108 -4.65 19.59 -10.40
N GLY A 1109 -4.52 18.46 -11.08
CA GLY A 1109 -4.71 18.37 -12.53
C GLY A 1109 -4.64 16.94 -13.04
N SER A 1110 -4.75 16.77 -14.37
CA SER A 1110 -4.47 15.48 -15.00
C SER A 1110 -2.98 15.25 -15.25
N ASP A 1111 -2.21 16.35 -15.35
CA ASP A 1111 -0.78 16.37 -15.66
C ASP A 1111 -0.22 17.79 -15.45
N ASP A 1112 1.10 17.93 -15.59
CA ASP A 1112 1.86 19.20 -15.45
C ASP A 1112 1.51 20.27 -16.49
N ASN A 1113 0.74 19.95 -17.53
CA ASN A 1113 0.27 20.92 -18.52
C ASN A 1113 -1.23 21.25 -18.36
N ASN A 1114 -1.97 20.44 -17.60
CA ASN A 1114 -3.41 20.51 -17.42
C ASN A 1114 -3.77 20.49 -15.93
N PHE A 1115 -3.36 21.56 -15.23
CA PHE A 1115 -3.58 21.73 -13.81
C PHE A 1115 -4.33 23.02 -13.46
N TYR A 1116 -4.93 22.99 -12.27
CA TYR A 1116 -5.31 24.17 -11.51
C TYR A 1116 -4.28 24.37 -10.41
N GLU A 1117 -3.81 25.61 -10.28
CA GLU A 1117 -2.87 25.98 -9.23
C GLU A 1117 -3.45 27.08 -8.38
N TYR A 1118 -3.18 26.97 -7.09
CA TYR A 1118 -3.63 27.90 -6.07
C TYR A 1118 -2.45 28.29 -5.19
N PHE A 1119 -2.11 29.58 -5.13
CA PHE A 1119 -1.06 30.11 -4.28
C PHE A 1119 -1.61 30.97 -3.12
N VAL A 1120 -0.93 30.94 -1.99
CA VAL A 1120 -1.22 31.65 -0.73
C VAL A 1120 0.07 32.26 -0.21
N ASN A 1121 0.06 33.55 0.11
CA ASN A 1121 1.20 34.20 0.74
C ASN A 1121 1.06 34.13 2.27
N ALA A 1122 2.04 33.53 2.95
CA ALA A 1122 2.05 33.30 4.40
C ALA A 1122 2.08 34.61 5.23
N THR A 1123 2.38 35.75 4.61
CA THR A 1123 2.42 37.06 5.28
C THR A 1123 1.07 37.78 5.34
N ASP A 1124 0.01 37.24 4.74
CA ASP A 1124 -1.33 37.83 4.79
C ASP A 1124 -1.90 37.80 6.23
N ASP A 1125 -2.17 38.97 6.81
CA ASP A 1125 -2.70 39.14 8.18
C ASP A 1125 -4.06 38.42 8.40
N SER A 1126 -4.75 37.98 7.34
CA SER A 1126 -5.94 37.12 7.43
C SER A 1126 -5.65 35.67 7.84
N ILE A 1127 -4.41 35.22 7.69
CA ILE A 1127 -3.85 33.94 8.19
C ILE A 1127 -3.22 34.15 9.58
N ARG A 1128 -3.35 35.34 10.19
CA ARG A 1128 -2.83 35.66 11.55
C ARG A 1128 -3.88 35.94 12.63
N ASN A 1129 -5.18 35.90 12.34
CA ASN A 1129 -6.20 35.71 13.37
C ASN A 1129 -7.12 34.50 13.09
N PRO A 1130 -7.29 33.56 14.05
CA PRO A 1130 -8.31 32.54 13.94
C PRO A 1130 -9.69 33.21 13.89
N ASP A 1131 -10.63 32.60 13.19
CA ASP A 1131 -12.01 33.08 13.20
C ASP A 1131 -12.63 32.96 14.61
N ALA A 1132 -13.86 33.45 14.81
CA ALA A 1132 -14.52 33.40 16.12
C ALA A 1132 -14.76 31.96 16.65
N SER A 1133 -14.47 30.92 15.86
CA SER A 1133 -14.47 29.51 16.25
C SER A 1133 -13.10 28.97 16.67
N GLY A 1134 -12.01 29.72 16.49
CA GLY A 1134 -10.66 29.24 16.78
C GLY A 1134 -9.96 28.56 15.60
N GLU A 1135 -10.59 28.48 14.43
CA GLU A 1135 -10.02 27.80 13.25
C GLU A 1135 -9.31 28.81 12.32
N TRP A 1136 -8.13 28.41 11.83
CA TRP A 1136 -7.37 29.09 10.77
C TRP A 1136 -7.92 28.66 9.41
N ARG A 1137 -8.82 29.46 8.81
CA ARG A 1137 -9.50 29.08 7.57
C ARG A 1137 -9.08 29.96 6.40
N LEU A 1138 -8.49 29.36 5.38
CA LEU A 1138 -8.52 29.92 4.03
C LEU A 1138 -9.78 29.41 3.32
N ILE A 1139 -10.73 30.34 3.10
CA ILE A 1139 -11.99 30.06 2.41
C ILE A 1139 -11.91 30.75 1.04
N LYS A 1140 -11.92 29.97 -0.05
CA LYS A 1140 -12.20 30.51 -1.39
C LYS A 1140 -13.45 29.87 -1.97
#